data_AF-A0A150FP24-F1
#
_entry.id   AF-A0A150FP24-F1
#
_cell.length_a   1.000
_cell.length_b   1.000
_cell.length_c   1.000
_cell.angle_alpha   90.00
_cell.angle_beta   90.00
_cell.angle_gamma   90.00
#
_symmetry.space_group_name_H-M   'P 1'
#
loop_
_entity.id
_entity.type
_entity.pdbx_description
1 polymer ?
#
loop_
_entity_poly.entity_id
_entity_poly.type
_entity_poly.pdbx_seq_one_letter_code
_entity_poly.pdbx_strand_id
1 'polypeptide(L)'
;MKINIITDNSSEGQEIMDIIYNLDIKDNINNKFTIRWGNFVSEECEGIEFNSKQSIKNSLDKENVILTLRRNKIRSPRRIKPSIKTDFPIIGRKYTHKNGTDIKIIDSFNEYKKSDSDYYIQYIKVTQEYRVHVMDLEVFFIEEKYKEDYIEGEEITIRTKAFGWNLRKVNLEDKDDKEKEEIFNISIKAIHALGLDYGVVNIGKDINGKYLVLDVDPTCKYMDEECKNAYVDKLIQTILKYDKLVDEKKEVTIGADPECLIKDKFTGELIVASELFKESGYFGLDDRSLEAQKKYFPIMEIRPDYSINPLKVFESIEQILISMYKHIHYKNVGIYSGSMPIYNYWIGGHIHFGIKPNSKLIKALDNYLALLVMMIENPYTARQRKTKYGMLGNYRLKYHGGFEYCSISSWLVSPELAKAVLCLAKVISQEYLNLNKIFLSTYSDIRAYYLVNKDYFKDKIKTIIEDIKSTKTFLKYKDQIQPLFQKALLSESWNEQVDIKDTWNLGSSDKEYKFSLKCFMPKEKRKEFNLKIKDKIEILIKDKKYKIEILPKDDVSQEKNGYVSFSKDICDELGIKTSDEVQIWFDENERSFKIGPILGIFAYIINHEFGPFGFQSYYFRKLMKLGKNKGMIVYVFTIWDINWENKTIKGYVYDFDEEKWIERYFCIPHVIYDRGDFVSEKNYGQLALDYINNIKENNIKLVNSMECINLTNDKLKTYEFLKKNYYLEEFLPETSQYNNKTLYDFVHRYKKVYIKLRDGSRSKGIFSIEKINDDVYLITHKNLYGYNIKITLDKDNLSRYIENKIKEFECSVDDYIIQQGLVFAKYDNKNFEIRVVMQKNSKGIWLRTCMVGRVAINNDKFLDSWDEKNIRSSKILKECFKENEDIVKDKMIKISKYVVDLIDNENIIAGEVAIDFGIDENLNVYIIELNSKPDNLLASIGAYKRRNIAINRILEYSKFLVQKTNSWS
;
A
#
# COMPACT_ATOMS: atom_id res chain seq x y z
N MET A 1 -35.95 -31.76 -30.86
CA MET A 1 -34.67 -32.48 -30.63
C MET A 1 -34.31 -32.39 -29.15
N LYS A 2 -33.67 -33.43 -28.58
CA LYS A 2 -33.21 -33.41 -27.17
C LYS A 2 -31.94 -32.57 -26.96
N ILE A 3 -31.13 -32.39 -28.00
CA ILE A 3 -30.05 -31.39 -28.05
C ILE A 3 -30.52 -30.23 -28.94
N ASN A 4 -30.54 -29.03 -28.39
CA ASN A 4 -30.77 -27.78 -29.08
C ASN A 4 -29.47 -26.97 -29.07
N ILE A 5 -28.91 -26.64 -30.23
CA ILE A 5 -27.72 -25.80 -30.31
C ILE A 5 -28.13 -24.49 -30.96
N ILE A 6 -27.78 -23.39 -30.31
CA ILE A 6 -28.12 -22.05 -30.75
C ILE A 6 -26.85 -21.38 -31.27
N THR A 7 -26.73 -21.23 -32.59
CA THR A 7 -25.55 -20.67 -33.26
C THR A 7 -25.77 -19.23 -33.74
N ASP A 8 -24.70 -18.43 -33.80
CA ASP A 8 -24.66 -17.09 -34.41
C ASP A 8 -24.56 -17.11 -35.94
N ASN A 9 -24.75 -18.28 -36.56
CA ASN A 9 -24.55 -18.56 -37.99
C ASN A 9 -23.10 -18.33 -38.47
N SER A 10 -22.12 -18.37 -37.56
CA SER A 10 -20.71 -18.49 -37.96
C SER A 10 -20.45 -19.83 -38.66
N SER A 11 -19.51 -19.84 -39.61
CA SER A 11 -19.08 -21.05 -40.32
C SER A 11 -18.69 -22.17 -39.36
N GLU A 12 -17.93 -21.85 -38.32
CA GLU A 12 -17.47 -22.79 -37.31
C GLU A 12 -18.62 -23.29 -36.41
N GLY A 13 -19.57 -22.40 -36.08
CA GLY A 13 -20.77 -22.78 -35.34
C GLY A 13 -21.67 -23.72 -36.13
N GLN A 14 -21.78 -23.52 -37.45
CA GLN A 14 -22.53 -24.41 -38.34
C GLN A 14 -21.82 -25.75 -38.55
N GLU A 15 -20.50 -25.75 -38.64
CA GLU A 15 -19.72 -26.97 -38.82
C GLU A 15 -19.79 -27.89 -37.58
N ILE A 16 -19.64 -27.33 -36.37
CA ILE A 16 -19.81 -28.09 -35.12
C ILE A 16 -21.25 -28.61 -35.00
N MET A 17 -22.22 -27.81 -35.41
CA MET A 17 -23.62 -28.21 -35.51
C MET A 17 -23.80 -29.44 -36.39
N ASP A 18 -23.25 -29.40 -37.59
CA ASP A 18 -23.36 -30.49 -38.56
C ASP A 18 -22.66 -31.75 -38.03
N ILE A 19 -21.48 -31.63 -37.43
CA ILE A 19 -20.78 -32.76 -36.79
C ILE A 19 -21.65 -33.39 -35.70
N ILE A 20 -22.19 -32.60 -34.77
CA ILE A 20 -23.03 -33.12 -33.67
C ILE A 20 -24.32 -33.73 -34.20
N TYR A 21 -24.93 -33.15 -35.24
CA TYR A 21 -26.16 -33.68 -35.82
C TYR A 21 -25.98 -34.97 -36.60
N ASN A 22 -24.79 -35.21 -37.15
CA ASN A 22 -24.40 -36.44 -37.84
C ASN A 22 -23.97 -37.55 -36.87
N LEU A 23 -23.72 -37.23 -35.59
CA LEU A 23 -23.43 -38.22 -34.57
C LEU A 23 -24.72 -38.83 -34.01
N ASP A 24 -24.76 -40.16 -33.91
CA ASP A 24 -25.94 -40.95 -33.51
C ASP A 24 -26.14 -40.98 -31.97
N ILE A 25 -26.12 -39.81 -31.35
CA ILE A 25 -26.20 -39.63 -29.89
C ILE A 25 -27.61 -39.25 -29.46
N LYS A 26 -28.45 -38.82 -30.41
CA LYS A 26 -29.83 -38.36 -30.16
C LYS A 26 -30.71 -39.45 -29.52
N ASP A 27 -30.41 -40.72 -29.80
CA ASP A 27 -31.15 -41.87 -29.27
C ASP A 27 -30.71 -42.29 -27.86
N ASN A 28 -29.54 -41.82 -27.40
CA ASN A 28 -28.91 -42.22 -26.13
C ASN A 28 -29.02 -41.19 -25.00
N ILE A 29 -29.77 -40.10 -25.19
CA ILE A 29 -29.94 -39.03 -24.19
C ILE A 29 -31.40 -38.98 -23.73
N ASN A 30 -31.65 -38.84 -22.43
CA ASN A 30 -33.00 -38.76 -21.87
C ASN A 30 -33.52 -37.32 -21.71
N ASN A 31 -32.64 -36.39 -21.37
CA ASN A 31 -32.99 -35.03 -20.99
C ASN A 31 -32.77 -34.01 -22.12
N LYS A 32 -33.36 -32.82 -21.98
CA LYS A 32 -33.18 -31.70 -22.91
C LYS A 32 -31.92 -30.91 -22.55
N PHE A 33 -31.11 -30.59 -23.56
CA PHE A 33 -29.90 -29.78 -23.45
C PHE A 33 -29.95 -28.63 -24.43
N THR A 34 -29.51 -27.45 -23.98
CA THR A 34 -29.30 -26.31 -24.84
C THR A 34 -27.85 -25.86 -24.80
N ILE A 35 -27.21 -25.72 -25.96
CA ILE A 35 -25.80 -25.31 -26.08
C ILE A 35 -25.76 -24.01 -26.88
N ARG A 36 -25.28 -22.94 -26.25
CA ARG A 36 -25.31 -21.62 -26.90
C ARG A 36 -23.94 -21.23 -27.46
N TRP A 37 -23.86 -21.22 -28.79
CA TRP A 37 -22.69 -20.86 -29.57
C TRP A 37 -22.84 -19.45 -30.16
N GLY A 38 -22.38 -18.42 -29.42
CA GLY A 38 -22.28 -17.05 -29.95
C GLY A 38 -23.59 -16.29 -30.21
N ASN A 39 -24.78 -16.92 -30.14
CA ASN A 39 -26.04 -16.24 -30.44
C ASN A 39 -26.68 -15.52 -29.24
N PHE A 40 -26.87 -14.20 -29.36
CA PHE A 40 -27.40 -13.32 -28.31
C PHE A 40 -28.91 -13.05 -28.38
N VAL A 41 -29.59 -13.45 -29.46
CA VAL A 41 -30.94 -12.94 -29.75
C VAL A 41 -32.05 -13.86 -29.24
N SER A 42 -31.85 -15.19 -29.20
CA SER A 42 -32.91 -16.14 -28.82
C SER A 42 -33.28 -16.11 -27.33
N GLU A 43 -34.57 -16.37 -27.05
CA GLU A 43 -35.20 -16.43 -25.72
C GLU A 43 -35.03 -17.81 -25.03
N GLU A 44 -35.79 -18.01 -23.95
CA GLU A 44 -35.64 -19.05 -22.93
C GLU A 44 -35.48 -20.47 -23.48
N CYS A 45 -34.61 -21.22 -22.82
CA CYS A 45 -34.20 -22.55 -23.22
C CYS A 45 -34.83 -23.59 -22.30
N GLU A 46 -35.35 -24.68 -22.85
CA GLU A 46 -35.82 -25.81 -22.06
C GLU A 46 -34.65 -26.76 -21.72
N GLY A 47 -34.58 -27.18 -20.46
CA GLY A 47 -33.59 -28.15 -19.98
C GLY A 47 -32.27 -27.52 -19.52
N ILE A 48 -31.18 -28.28 -19.61
CA ILE A 48 -29.86 -27.88 -19.12
C ILE A 48 -29.17 -26.98 -20.16
N GLU A 49 -29.02 -25.69 -19.85
CA GLU A 49 -28.33 -24.71 -20.71
C GLU A 49 -26.82 -24.67 -20.43
N PHE A 50 -25.97 -24.82 -21.45
CA PHE A 50 -24.54 -24.56 -21.42
C PHE A 50 -24.22 -23.21 -22.07
N ASN A 51 -23.55 -22.35 -21.30
CA ASN A 51 -23.39 -20.91 -21.57
C ASN A 51 -24.73 -20.17 -21.67
N SER A 52 -25.08 -19.43 -20.62
CA SER A 52 -26.26 -18.58 -20.64
C SER A 52 -26.09 -17.39 -21.57
N LYS A 53 -27.20 -16.85 -22.10
CA LYS A 53 -27.22 -15.60 -22.88
C LYS A 53 -26.42 -14.47 -22.21
N GLN A 54 -26.56 -14.33 -20.89
CA GLN A 54 -25.84 -13.31 -20.13
C GLN A 54 -24.32 -13.60 -20.06
N SER A 55 -23.91 -14.86 -19.84
CA SER A 55 -22.48 -15.23 -19.78
C SER A 55 -21.73 -14.94 -21.08
N ILE A 56 -22.36 -15.20 -22.23
CA ILE A 56 -21.77 -14.86 -23.53
C ILE A 56 -21.70 -13.34 -23.68
N LYS A 57 -22.76 -12.61 -23.31
CA LYS A 57 -22.79 -11.13 -23.38
C LYS A 57 -21.65 -10.51 -22.57
N ASN A 58 -21.42 -11.02 -21.36
CA ASN A 58 -20.32 -10.57 -20.50
C ASN A 58 -18.96 -10.78 -21.16
N SER A 59 -18.79 -11.91 -21.85
CA SER A 59 -17.52 -12.33 -22.44
C SER A 59 -17.19 -11.60 -23.74
N LEU A 60 -18.20 -11.05 -24.43
CA LEU A 60 -17.99 -10.19 -25.59
C LEU A 60 -17.57 -8.76 -25.23
N ASP A 61 -17.94 -8.28 -24.05
CA ASP A 61 -17.48 -6.97 -23.59
C ASP A 61 -16.07 -7.09 -22.99
N LYS A 62 -15.04 -7.00 -23.85
CA LYS A 62 -13.65 -7.23 -23.43
C LYS A 62 -13.14 -6.24 -22.38
N GLU A 63 -13.71 -5.03 -22.28
CA GLU A 63 -13.39 -4.13 -21.17
C GLU A 63 -13.92 -4.71 -19.85
N ASN A 64 -15.19 -5.11 -19.83
CA ASN A 64 -15.82 -5.74 -18.67
C ASN A 64 -15.20 -7.10 -18.33
N VAL A 65 -14.74 -7.89 -19.30
CA VAL A 65 -13.95 -9.11 -19.06
C VAL A 65 -12.75 -8.80 -18.18
N ILE A 66 -11.91 -7.83 -18.57
CA ILE A 66 -10.70 -7.48 -17.81
C ILE A 66 -11.06 -6.98 -16.41
N LEU A 67 -12.09 -6.13 -16.30
CA LEU A 67 -12.56 -5.63 -15.00
C LEU A 67 -13.06 -6.77 -14.09
N THR A 68 -13.77 -7.76 -14.66
CA THR A 68 -14.32 -8.92 -13.95
C THR A 68 -13.23 -9.86 -13.47
N LEU A 69 -12.27 -10.19 -14.34
CA LEU A 69 -11.10 -11.01 -13.99
C LEU A 69 -10.31 -10.38 -12.83
N ARG A 70 -10.02 -9.08 -12.91
CA ARG A 70 -9.29 -8.37 -11.84
C ARG A 70 -10.05 -8.33 -10.53
N ARG A 71 -11.38 -8.22 -10.59
CA ARG A 71 -12.22 -8.20 -9.39
C ARG A 71 -12.20 -9.57 -8.69
N ASN A 72 -12.21 -10.66 -9.46
CA ASN A 72 -12.02 -12.04 -8.99
C ASN A 72 -10.56 -12.42 -8.72
N LYS A 73 -9.63 -11.45 -8.67
CA LYS A 73 -8.20 -11.65 -8.40
C LYS A 73 -7.50 -12.56 -9.40
N ILE A 74 -8.04 -12.69 -10.61
CA ILE A 74 -7.41 -13.38 -11.71
C ILE A 74 -6.42 -12.40 -12.35
N ARG A 75 -5.18 -12.84 -12.53
CA ARG A 75 -4.12 -11.98 -13.04
C ARG A 75 -4.38 -11.66 -14.51
N SER A 76 -4.56 -10.38 -14.81
CA SER A 76 -4.83 -9.85 -16.15
C SER A 76 -4.32 -8.41 -16.27
N PRO A 77 -4.17 -7.85 -17.50
CA PRO A 77 -3.78 -6.47 -17.71
C PRO A 77 -4.66 -5.47 -16.96
N ARG A 78 -4.10 -4.35 -16.50
CA ARG A 78 -4.86 -3.28 -15.82
C ARG A 78 -5.53 -2.37 -16.84
N ARG A 79 -6.79 -2.00 -16.62
CA ARG A 79 -7.38 -0.83 -17.29
C ARG A 79 -6.61 0.43 -16.88
N ILE A 80 -6.17 1.22 -17.86
CA ILE A 80 -5.42 2.46 -17.65
C ILE A 80 -6.31 3.62 -18.11
N LYS A 81 -6.34 4.69 -17.30
CA LYS A 81 -6.80 6.01 -17.75
C LYS A 81 -5.55 6.82 -18.12
N PRO A 82 -5.23 6.99 -19.42
CA PRO A 82 -3.94 7.57 -19.80
C PRO A 82 -3.79 9.03 -19.36
N SER A 83 -2.57 9.41 -19.00
CA SER A 83 -2.19 10.76 -18.60
C SER A 83 -0.72 11.00 -18.98
N ILE A 84 -0.25 12.24 -18.85
CA ILE A 84 1.18 12.56 -19.10
C ILE A 84 2.15 11.85 -18.12
N LYS A 85 1.63 11.23 -17.05
CA LYS A 85 2.38 10.44 -16.07
C LYS A 85 2.26 8.92 -16.29
N THR A 86 1.52 8.49 -17.30
CA THR A 86 1.34 7.06 -17.62
C THR A 86 2.64 6.48 -18.13
N ASP A 87 2.98 5.27 -17.66
CA ASP A 87 4.10 4.49 -18.18
C ASP A 87 3.66 3.87 -19.52
N PHE A 88 4.26 4.32 -20.62
CA PHE A 88 4.05 3.80 -21.98
C PHE A 88 5.13 2.73 -22.32
N PRO A 89 4.87 1.80 -23.26
CA PRO A 89 3.67 1.66 -24.07
C PRO A 89 2.42 1.22 -23.31
N ILE A 90 1.25 1.52 -23.85
CA ILE A 90 -0.05 0.98 -23.43
C ILE A 90 -0.78 0.39 -24.65
N ILE A 91 -1.78 -0.44 -24.41
CA ILE A 91 -2.59 -1.05 -25.48
C ILE A 91 -3.94 -0.34 -25.54
N GLY A 92 -4.25 0.28 -26.68
CA GLY A 92 -5.58 0.80 -27.03
C GLY A 92 -6.44 -0.26 -27.71
N ARG A 93 -7.72 -0.34 -27.36
CA ARG A 93 -8.70 -1.27 -27.96
C ARG A 93 -10.01 -0.57 -28.29
N LYS A 94 -10.81 -1.18 -29.18
CA LYS A 94 -12.17 -0.74 -29.47
C LYS A 94 -13.20 -1.59 -28.69
N TYR A 95 -14.40 -1.05 -28.47
CA TYR A 95 -15.53 -1.83 -27.99
C TYR A 95 -16.05 -2.79 -29.07
N THR A 96 -15.92 -2.39 -30.34
CA THR A 96 -16.23 -3.24 -31.49
C THR A 96 -15.03 -4.12 -31.83
N HIS A 97 -15.00 -5.33 -31.30
CA HIS A 97 -13.89 -6.28 -31.50
C HIS A 97 -13.77 -6.66 -32.98
N LYS A 98 -12.55 -6.61 -33.53
CA LYS A 98 -12.26 -7.01 -34.92
C LYS A 98 -11.13 -8.03 -34.99
N ASN A 99 -11.25 -9.11 -34.22
CA ASN A 99 -10.31 -10.24 -34.21
C ASN A 99 -8.84 -9.82 -34.01
N GLY A 100 -8.63 -8.77 -33.20
CA GLY A 100 -7.30 -8.25 -32.86
C GLY A 100 -6.74 -7.19 -33.82
N THR A 101 -7.40 -6.90 -34.95
CA THR A 101 -6.99 -5.81 -35.87
C THR A 101 -7.27 -4.42 -35.29
N ASP A 102 -8.11 -4.33 -34.27
CA ASP A 102 -8.46 -3.11 -33.54
C ASP A 102 -7.48 -2.78 -32.39
N ILE A 103 -6.50 -3.65 -32.13
CA ILE A 103 -5.50 -3.47 -31.07
C ILE A 103 -4.41 -2.52 -31.56
N LYS A 104 -4.19 -1.43 -30.83
CA LYS A 104 -3.15 -0.43 -31.12
C LYS A 104 -2.16 -0.34 -29.97
N ILE A 105 -0.88 -0.34 -30.27
CA ILE A 105 0.13 0.09 -29.30
C ILE A 105 0.23 1.60 -29.35
N ILE A 106 0.25 2.19 -28.17
CA ILE A 106 0.39 3.63 -27.97
C ILE A 106 1.68 3.81 -27.17
N ASP A 107 2.68 4.42 -27.77
CA ASP A 107 4.03 4.55 -27.22
C ASP A 107 4.23 5.89 -26.46
N SER A 108 3.29 6.83 -26.62
CA SER A 108 3.39 8.14 -25.99
C SER A 108 2.05 8.79 -25.65
N PHE A 109 2.08 9.77 -24.74
CA PHE A 109 0.89 10.57 -24.41
C PHE A 109 0.38 11.39 -25.61
N ASN A 110 1.26 11.74 -26.55
CA ASN A 110 0.89 12.46 -27.76
C ASN A 110 0.17 11.56 -28.76
N GLU A 111 0.61 10.30 -28.92
CA GLU A 111 -0.13 9.30 -29.70
C GLU A 111 -1.48 8.97 -29.08
N TYR A 112 -1.55 8.82 -27.74
CA TYR A 112 -2.82 8.65 -27.04
C TYR A 112 -3.83 9.75 -27.40
N LYS A 113 -3.41 11.03 -27.44
CA LYS A 113 -4.31 12.14 -27.80
C LYS A 113 -4.87 12.05 -29.22
N LYS A 114 -4.18 11.35 -30.12
CA LYS A 114 -4.59 11.12 -31.50
C LYS A 114 -5.26 9.76 -31.70
N SER A 115 -5.23 8.92 -30.68
CA SER A 115 -5.78 7.57 -30.71
C SER A 115 -7.29 7.63 -30.70
N ASP A 116 -7.90 6.80 -31.54
CA ASP A 116 -9.33 6.60 -31.60
C ASP A 116 -9.79 5.41 -30.73
N SER A 117 -8.89 4.75 -30.01
CA SER A 117 -9.25 3.63 -29.12
C SER A 117 -10.24 4.06 -28.02
N ASP A 118 -11.20 3.19 -27.75
CA ASP A 118 -12.30 3.41 -26.80
C ASP A 118 -11.84 3.28 -25.35
N TYR A 119 -10.95 2.32 -25.08
CA TYR A 119 -10.35 2.09 -23.78
C TYR A 119 -8.90 1.61 -23.91
N TYR A 120 -8.17 1.70 -22.79
CA TYR A 120 -6.74 1.43 -22.74
C TYR A 120 -6.40 0.48 -21.61
N ILE A 121 -5.44 -0.40 -21.85
CA ILE A 121 -4.96 -1.37 -20.88
C ILE A 121 -3.43 -1.37 -20.81
N GLN A 122 -2.91 -1.89 -19.71
CA GLN A 122 -1.49 -2.07 -19.49
C GLN A 122 -0.86 -2.95 -20.57
N TYR A 123 0.20 -2.46 -21.19
CA TYR A 123 1.08 -3.30 -21.99
C TYR A 123 1.88 -4.24 -21.08
N ILE A 124 1.85 -5.53 -21.39
CA ILE A 124 2.61 -6.56 -20.67
C ILE A 124 3.39 -7.34 -21.70
N LYS A 125 4.73 -7.30 -21.59
CA LYS A 125 5.61 -8.10 -22.44
C LYS A 125 5.49 -9.57 -22.02
N VAL A 126 5.13 -10.43 -22.97
CA VAL A 126 4.98 -11.87 -22.78
C VAL A 126 5.99 -12.64 -23.64
N THR A 127 6.60 -13.67 -23.05
CA THR A 127 7.59 -14.55 -23.71
C THR A 127 6.92 -15.73 -24.40
N GLN A 128 5.80 -16.22 -23.84
CA GLN A 128 4.98 -17.28 -24.40
C GLN A 128 3.50 -16.91 -24.32
N GLU A 129 2.71 -17.43 -25.24
CA GLU A 129 1.25 -17.29 -25.20
C GLU A 129 0.58 -18.60 -25.60
N TYR A 130 -0.41 -19.00 -24.81
CA TYR A 130 -1.17 -20.22 -24.95
C TYR A 130 -2.63 -19.90 -25.18
N ARG A 131 -3.31 -20.81 -25.87
CA ARG A 131 -4.75 -20.85 -26.03
C ARG A 131 -5.26 -22.10 -25.33
N VAL A 132 -6.01 -21.90 -24.25
CA VAL A 132 -6.41 -22.96 -23.32
C VAL A 132 -7.91 -23.19 -23.41
N HIS A 133 -8.32 -24.38 -23.82
CA HIS A 133 -9.72 -24.74 -23.98
C HIS A 133 -10.24 -25.42 -22.71
N VAL A 134 -11.32 -24.87 -22.17
CA VAL A 134 -11.90 -25.27 -20.89
C VAL A 134 -13.36 -25.62 -21.09
N MET A 135 -13.80 -26.73 -20.51
CA MET A 135 -15.20 -27.14 -20.47
C MET A 135 -15.49 -27.83 -19.14
N ASP A 136 -16.56 -27.41 -18.46
CA ASP A 136 -17.01 -28.01 -17.21
C ASP A 136 -15.92 -28.15 -16.12
N LEU A 137 -15.15 -27.06 -15.92
CA LEU A 137 -14.02 -26.98 -14.99
C LEU A 137 -12.81 -27.87 -15.36
N GLU A 138 -12.74 -28.38 -16.59
CA GLU A 138 -11.64 -29.20 -17.06
C GLU A 138 -10.98 -28.58 -18.29
N VAL A 139 -9.64 -28.55 -18.30
CA VAL A 139 -8.86 -28.22 -19.49
C VAL A 139 -8.70 -29.50 -20.32
N PHE A 140 -9.10 -29.45 -21.59
CA PHE A 140 -9.06 -30.63 -22.46
C PHE A 140 -8.19 -30.44 -23.71
N PHE A 141 -7.82 -29.20 -24.06
CA PHE A 141 -6.97 -28.92 -25.21
C PHE A 141 -6.15 -27.64 -24.98
N ILE A 142 -4.88 -27.63 -25.39
CA ILE A 142 -4.01 -26.46 -25.32
C ILE A 142 -3.21 -26.31 -26.61
N GLU A 143 -3.12 -25.07 -27.08
CA GLU A 143 -2.31 -24.67 -28.22
C GLU A 143 -1.32 -23.58 -27.79
N GLU A 144 -0.13 -23.57 -28.38
CA GLU A 144 0.85 -22.50 -28.23
C GLU A 144 0.82 -21.60 -29.46
N LYS A 145 0.89 -20.28 -29.24
CA LYS A 145 1.08 -19.31 -30.32
C LYS A 145 2.56 -19.15 -30.64
N TYR A 146 2.93 -19.45 -31.89
CA TYR A 146 4.30 -19.39 -32.37
C TYR A 146 4.41 -18.67 -33.73
N LYS A 147 5.62 -18.26 -34.10
CA LYS A 147 5.99 -17.67 -35.39
C LYS A 147 7.40 -18.13 -35.71
N GLU A 148 7.64 -18.63 -36.92
CA GLU A 148 8.90 -19.31 -37.29
C GLU A 148 10.11 -18.36 -37.24
N ASP A 149 9.94 -17.11 -37.69
CA ASP A 149 11.00 -16.08 -37.71
C ASP A 149 11.00 -15.16 -36.47
N TYR A 150 10.50 -15.63 -35.31
CA TYR A 150 10.41 -14.78 -34.12
C TYR A 150 11.78 -14.58 -33.44
N ILE A 151 12.24 -13.32 -33.37
CA ILE A 151 13.41 -12.92 -32.58
C ILE A 151 12.95 -12.32 -31.24
N GLU A 152 13.38 -12.94 -30.14
CA GLU A 152 13.01 -12.51 -28.80
C GLU A 152 13.58 -11.10 -28.50
N GLY A 153 12.69 -10.10 -28.43
CA GLY A 153 13.04 -8.73 -28.04
C GLY A 153 12.85 -7.66 -29.10
N GLU A 154 12.65 -8.02 -30.37
CA GLU A 154 12.62 -7.05 -31.48
C GLU A 154 11.20 -6.67 -31.97
N GLU A 155 10.15 -7.41 -31.62
CA GLU A 155 8.78 -7.12 -32.08
C GLU A 155 7.74 -6.89 -30.97
N ILE A 156 6.76 -6.06 -31.31
CA ILE A 156 5.53 -5.77 -30.57
C ILE A 156 4.71 -7.07 -30.35
N THR A 157 4.24 -7.29 -29.11
CA THR A 157 3.71 -8.57 -28.59
C THR A 157 2.24 -8.90 -28.94
N ILE A 158 1.67 -8.38 -30.05
CA ILE A 158 0.30 -8.75 -30.43
C ILE A 158 0.35 -10.07 -31.22
N ARG A 159 0.12 -11.20 -30.53
CA ARG A 159 0.20 -12.54 -31.11
C ARG A 159 -1.13 -13.00 -31.71
N THR A 160 -1.48 -12.48 -32.89
CA THR A 160 -2.67 -12.91 -33.65
C THR A 160 -2.30 -13.32 -35.07
N LYS A 161 -3.20 -14.07 -35.74
CA LYS A 161 -3.02 -14.51 -37.13
C LYS A 161 -2.80 -13.35 -38.09
N ALA A 162 -3.42 -12.19 -37.83
CA ALA A 162 -3.23 -10.96 -38.61
C ALA A 162 -1.78 -10.43 -38.57
N PHE A 163 -1.00 -10.79 -37.55
CA PHE A 163 0.41 -10.44 -37.40
C PHE A 163 1.36 -11.63 -37.66
N GLY A 164 0.89 -12.67 -38.37
CA GLY A 164 1.70 -13.81 -38.78
C GLY A 164 1.94 -14.88 -37.71
N TRP A 165 1.17 -14.87 -36.61
CA TRP A 165 1.26 -15.92 -35.58
C TRP A 165 0.38 -17.12 -35.92
N ASN A 166 0.93 -18.32 -35.73
CA ASN A 166 0.28 -19.62 -35.93
C ASN A 166 0.01 -20.32 -34.59
N LEU A 167 -0.81 -21.37 -34.62
CA LEU A 167 -1.15 -22.23 -33.49
C LEU A 167 -0.55 -23.61 -33.71
N ARG A 168 0.04 -24.19 -32.65
CA ARG A 168 0.44 -25.60 -32.63
C ARG A 168 -0.05 -26.25 -31.35
N LYS A 169 -0.47 -27.50 -31.42
CA LYS A 169 -0.87 -28.27 -30.24
C LYS A 169 0.32 -28.42 -29.28
N VAL A 170 0.04 -28.27 -27.99
CA VAL A 170 0.99 -28.56 -26.91
C VAL A 170 0.65 -29.93 -26.33
N ASN A 171 1.62 -30.83 -26.29
CA ASN A 171 1.46 -32.07 -25.54
C ASN A 171 1.59 -31.76 -24.03
N LEU A 172 0.53 -32.08 -23.29
CA LEU A 172 0.41 -31.76 -21.86
C LEU A 172 1.25 -32.67 -20.96
N GLU A 173 1.79 -33.75 -21.50
CA GLU A 173 2.71 -34.66 -20.82
C GLU A 173 4.15 -34.09 -20.78
N ASP A 174 4.48 -33.21 -21.72
CA ASP A 174 5.83 -32.63 -21.85
C ASP A 174 6.03 -31.37 -20.99
N LYS A 175 5.02 -30.97 -20.20
CA LYS A 175 5.05 -29.78 -19.33
C LYS A 175 5.30 -30.15 -17.87
N ASP A 176 6.11 -29.34 -17.18
CA ASP A 176 6.28 -29.42 -15.74
C ASP A 176 4.91 -29.35 -15.03
N ASP A 177 4.67 -30.25 -14.07
CA ASP A 177 3.37 -30.42 -13.41
C ASP A 177 2.88 -29.12 -12.75
N LYS A 178 3.80 -28.31 -12.21
CA LYS A 178 3.46 -27.05 -11.55
C LYS A 178 3.08 -25.97 -12.57
N GLU A 179 3.79 -25.89 -13.69
CA GLU A 179 3.43 -25.01 -14.80
C GLU A 179 2.03 -25.33 -15.35
N LYS A 180 1.76 -26.62 -15.54
CA LYS A 180 0.47 -27.14 -15.98
C LYS A 180 -0.66 -26.75 -15.02
N GLU A 181 -0.45 -26.99 -13.72
CA GLU A 181 -1.42 -26.64 -12.69
C GLU A 181 -1.72 -25.12 -12.65
N GLU A 182 -0.71 -24.27 -12.81
CA GLU A 182 -0.89 -22.81 -12.81
C GLU A 182 -1.73 -22.35 -14.01
N ILE A 183 -1.44 -22.86 -15.22
CA ILE A 183 -2.19 -22.57 -16.45
C ILE A 183 -3.64 -23.06 -16.35
N PHE A 184 -3.85 -24.26 -15.79
CA PHE A 184 -5.18 -24.86 -15.70
C PHE A 184 -6.05 -24.08 -14.72
N ASN A 185 -5.53 -23.85 -13.51
CA ASN A 185 -6.26 -23.16 -12.45
C ASN A 185 -6.63 -21.73 -12.85
N ILE A 186 -5.73 -20.96 -13.48
CA ILE A 186 -6.05 -19.60 -13.90
C ILE A 186 -7.09 -19.56 -15.02
N SER A 187 -7.06 -20.54 -15.93
CA SER A 187 -8.01 -20.64 -17.07
C SER A 187 -9.41 -21.05 -16.61
N ILE A 188 -9.50 -22.07 -15.75
CA ILE A 188 -10.77 -22.52 -15.16
C ILE A 188 -11.44 -21.36 -14.39
N LYS A 189 -10.66 -20.63 -13.59
CA LYS A 189 -11.17 -19.46 -12.85
C LYS A 189 -11.65 -18.35 -13.77
N ALA A 190 -10.98 -18.13 -14.91
CA ALA A 190 -11.37 -17.11 -15.89
C ALA A 190 -12.74 -17.41 -16.52
N ILE A 191 -12.95 -18.65 -16.96
CA ILE A 191 -14.23 -19.12 -17.51
C ILE A 191 -15.34 -19.01 -16.47
N HIS A 192 -15.10 -19.52 -15.27
CA HIS A 192 -16.08 -19.44 -14.17
C HIS A 192 -16.44 -18.00 -13.79
N ALA A 193 -15.45 -17.11 -13.70
CA ALA A 193 -15.65 -15.70 -13.33
C ALA A 193 -16.53 -14.92 -14.32
N LEU A 194 -16.60 -15.34 -15.58
CA LEU A 194 -17.47 -14.76 -16.61
C LEU A 194 -18.86 -15.42 -16.69
N GLY A 195 -19.10 -16.43 -15.85
CA GLY A 195 -20.32 -17.23 -15.84
C GLY A 195 -20.40 -18.26 -16.97
N LEU A 196 -19.30 -18.48 -17.70
CA LEU A 196 -19.23 -19.47 -18.79
C LEU A 196 -19.13 -20.89 -18.23
N ASP A 197 -19.73 -21.86 -18.90
CA ASP A 197 -19.54 -23.29 -18.68
C ASP A 197 -18.39 -23.84 -19.52
N TYR A 198 -18.13 -23.20 -20.66
CA TYR A 198 -17.02 -23.52 -21.56
C TYR A 198 -16.55 -22.28 -22.31
N GLY A 199 -15.31 -22.32 -22.79
CA GLY A 199 -14.73 -21.28 -23.62
C GLY A 199 -13.22 -21.46 -23.75
N VAL A 200 -12.58 -20.43 -24.29
CA VAL A 200 -11.13 -20.44 -24.56
C VAL A 200 -10.46 -19.26 -23.90
N VAL A 201 -9.34 -19.51 -23.24
CA VAL A 201 -8.58 -18.51 -22.50
C VAL A 201 -7.22 -18.32 -23.16
N ASN A 202 -6.92 -17.08 -23.57
CA ASN A 202 -5.59 -16.71 -24.02
C ASN A 202 -4.73 -16.35 -22.79
N ILE A 203 -3.69 -17.14 -22.55
CA ILE A 203 -2.79 -17.03 -21.40
C ILE A 203 -1.41 -16.58 -21.86
N GLY A 204 -0.89 -15.49 -21.30
CA GLY A 204 0.50 -15.07 -21.49
C GLY A 204 1.40 -15.49 -20.34
N LYS A 205 2.68 -15.76 -20.62
CA LYS A 205 3.76 -15.88 -19.62
C LYS A 205 4.59 -14.59 -19.67
N ASP A 206 4.69 -13.87 -18.57
CA ASP A 206 5.47 -12.62 -18.52
C ASP A 206 6.98 -12.87 -18.41
N ILE A 207 7.78 -11.79 -18.48
CA ILE A 207 9.25 -11.85 -18.32
C ILE A 207 9.74 -12.39 -16.97
N ASN A 208 8.87 -12.46 -15.96
CA ASN A 208 9.17 -13.03 -14.64
C ASN A 208 8.73 -14.50 -14.53
N GLY A 209 8.33 -15.12 -15.65
CA GLY A 209 7.90 -16.51 -15.73
C GLY A 209 6.48 -16.77 -15.21
N LYS A 210 5.67 -15.73 -15.05
CA LYS A 210 4.43 -15.77 -14.27
C LYS A 210 3.23 -15.64 -15.22
N TYR A 211 2.16 -16.43 -15.04
CA TYR A 211 1.05 -16.50 -16.01
C TYR A 211 -0.03 -15.43 -15.79
N LEU A 212 -0.72 -15.02 -16.87
CA LEU A 212 -1.84 -14.08 -16.83
C LEU A 212 -2.83 -14.31 -17.97
N VAL A 213 -4.11 -13.98 -17.73
CA VAL A 213 -5.17 -13.99 -18.74
C VAL A 213 -5.10 -12.70 -19.56
N LEU A 214 -4.89 -12.85 -20.86
CA LEU A 214 -4.86 -11.76 -21.85
C LEU A 214 -6.23 -11.53 -22.46
N ASP A 215 -6.95 -12.62 -22.77
CA ASP A 215 -8.29 -12.57 -23.36
C ASP A 215 -9.09 -13.85 -23.03
N VAL A 216 -10.41 -13.77 -23.11
CA VAL A 216 -11.33 -14.92 -23.00
C VAL A 216 -12.36 -14.86 -24.11
N ASP A 217 -12.47 -15.95 -24.86
CA ASP A 217 -13.45 -16.10 -25.92
C ASP A 217 -14.54 -17.10 -25.50
N PRO A 218 -15.82 -16.71 -25.53
CA PRO A 218 -16.94 -17.59 -25.13
C PRO A 218 -17.28 -18.65 -26.20
N THR A 219 -16.62 -18.57 -27.36
CA THR A 219 -16.83 -19.46 -28.52
C THR A 219 -15.46 -19.90 -29.02
N CYS A 220 -15.28 -21.19 -29.25
CA CYS A 220 -14.00 -21.74 -29.67
C CYS A 220 -13.78 -21.49 -31.16
N LYS A 221 -13.44 -20.26 -31.54
CA LYS A 221 -13.18 -19.87 -32.95
C LYS A 221 -11.83 -20.41 -33.44
N TYR A 222 -11.52 -20.42 -34.74
CA TYR A 222 -10.17 -20.75 -35.23
C TYR A 222 -9.61 -22.11 -34.76
N MET A 223 -10.43 -23.16 -34.84
CA MET A 223 -9.99 -24.52 -34.51
C MET A 223 -9.48 -25.21 -35.78
N ASP A 224 -8.35 -25.89 -35.69
CA ASP A 224 -7.97 -26.90 -36.69
C ASP A 224 -8.79 -28.19 -36.48
N GLU A 225 -8.65 -29.15 -37.39
CA GLU A 225 -9.41 -30.42 -37.34
C GLU A 225 -9.19 -31.20 -36.04
N GLU A 226 -7.97 -31.19 -35.51
CA GLU A 226 -7.66 -31.90 -34.27
C GLU A 226 -8.36 -31.26 -33.07
N CYS A 227 -8.31 -29.92 -32.96
CA CYS A 227 -9.00 -29.17 -31.92
C CYS A 227 -10.53 -29.31 -32.04
N LYS A 228 -11.09 -29.32 -33.25
CA LYS A 228 -12.54 -29.52 -33.49
C LYS A 228 -12.99 -30.88 -32.96
N ASN A 229 -12.28 -31.95 -33.31
CA ASN A 229 -12.60 -33.30 -32.85
C ASN A 229 -12.52 -33.41 -31.33
N ALA A 230 -11.44 -32.92 -30.72
CA ALA A 230 -11.29 -32.90 -29.26
C ALA A 230 -12.42 -32.12 -28.56
N TYR A 231 -12.86 -31.01 -29.16
CA TYR A 231 -13.97 -30.21 -28.64
C TYR A 231 -15.30 -30.97 -28.67
N VAL A 232 -15.63 -31.58 -29.82
CA VAL A 232 -16.87 -32.35 -30.01
C VAL A 232 -16.90 -33.55 -29.04
N ASP A 233 -15.82 -34.31 -28.96
CA ASP A 233 -15.69 -35.43 -28.03
C ASP A 233 -15.92 -34.99 -26.58
N LYS A 234 -15.30 -33.88 -26.18
CA LYS A 234 -15.45 -33.36 -24.82
C LYS A 234 -16.88 -32.88 -24.53
N LEU A 235 -17.51 -32.22 -25.50
CA LEU A 235 -18.89 -31.77 -25.38
C LEU A 235 -19.85 -32.95 -25.20
N ILE A 236 -19.68 -34.01 -25.98
CA ILE A 236 -20.49 -35.23 -25.90
C ILE A 236 -20.32 -35.90 -24.54
N GLN A 237 -19.07 -36.10 -24.10
CA GLN A 237 -18.77 -36.65 -22.77
C GLN A 237 -19.45 -35.82 -21.66
N THR A 238 -19.43 -34.50 -21.80
CA THR A 238 -20.06 -33.58 -20.84
C THR A 238 -21.59 -33.73 -20.85
N ILE A 239 -22.22 -33.78 -22.02
CA ILE A 239 -23.67 -33.98 -22.13
C ILE A 239 -24.09 -35.32 -21.51
N LEU A 240 -23.42 -36.42 -21.88
CA LEU A 240 -23.71 -37.76 -21.33
C LEU A 240 -23.49 -37.81 -19.81
N LYS A 241 -22.45 -37.13 -19.30
CA LYS A 241 -22.21 -36.98 -17.86
C LYS A 241 -23.39 -36.30 -17.17
N TYR A 242 -23.88 -35.18 -17.71
CA TYR A 242 -25.01 -34.45 -17.12
C TYR A 242 -26.34 -35.21 -17.26
N ASP A 243 -26.58 -35.89 -18.38
CA ASP A 243 -27.79 -36.69 -18.59
C ASP A 243 -27.91 -37.80 -17.55
N LYS A 244 -26.80 -38.51 -17.32
CA LYS A 244 -26.69 -39.52 -16.27
C LYS A 244 -26.88 -38.94 -14.86
N LEU A 245 -26.37 -37.74 -14.59
CA LEU A 245 -26.50 -37.09 -13.27
C LEU A 245 -27.96 -36.72 -12.94
N VAL A 246 -28.77 -36.34 -13.94
CA VAL A 246 -30.20 -36.06 -13.75
C VAL A 246 -30.94 -37.33 -13.31
N ASP A 247 -30.58 -38.47 -13.88
CA ASP A 247 -31.25 -39.75 -13.64
C ASP A 247 -30.76 -40.44 -12.35
N GLU A 248 -29.45 -40.42 -12.06
CA GLU A 248 -28.85 -41.24 -10.99
C GLU A 248 -29.19 -40.80 -9.55
N LYS A 249 -29.73 -39.59 -9.32
CA LYS A 249 -30.19 -39.06 -8.00
C LYS A 249 -29.40 -39.53 -6.77
N LYS A 250 -28.07 -39.65 -6.88
CA LYS A 250 -27.22 -40.12 -5.78
C LYS A 250 -27.32 -39.14 -4.62
N GLU A 251 -27.45 -39.68 -3.41
CA GLU A 251 -27.45 -38.83 -2.21
C GLU A 251 -26.02 -38.31 -1.96
N VAL A 252 -25.91 -36.99 -1.80
CA VAL A 252 -24.61 -36.33 -1.59
C VAL A 252 -24.20 -36.44 -0.12
N THR A 253 -23.05 -37.03 0.18
CA THR A 253 -22.42 -36.91 1.51
C THR A 253 -21.83 -35.52 1.68
N ILE A 254 -21.99 -34.94 2.86
CA ILE A 254 -21.41 -33.65 3.22
C ILE A 254 -20.50 -33.79 4.43
N GLY A 255 -19.46 -32.98 4.46
CA GLY A 255 -18.59 -32.76 5.62
C GLY A 255 -18.29 -31.28 5.72
N ALA A 256 -17.50 -30.86 6.70
CA ALA A 256 -17.08 -29.48 6.84
C ALA A 256 -15.78 -29.41 7.61
N ASP A 257 -15.15 -28.25 7.51
CA ASP A 257 -13.91 -27.91 8.19
C ASP A 257 -13.88 -26.41 8.54
N PRO A 258 -14.86 -25.91 9.32
CA PRO A 258 -14.92 -24.50 9.64
C PRO A 258 -13.80 -24.08 10.59
N GLU A 259 -13.25 -22.91 10.30
CA GLU A 259 -12.11 -22.33 10.98
C GLU A 259 -12.54 -21.40 12.13
N CYS A 260 -11.70 -21.31 13.17
CA CYS A 260 -11.87 -20.45 14.33
C CYS A 260 -10.54 -19.79 14.71
N LEU A 261 -10.63 -18.63 15.36
CA LEU A 261 -9.50 -17.92 15.95
C LEU A 261 -9.66 -17.81 17.46
N ILE A 262 -8.54 -17.73 18.16
CA ILE A 262 -8.51 -17.58 19.61
C ILE A 262 -7.89 -16.23 19.93
N LYS A 263 -8.51 -15.45 20.80
CA LYS A 263 -7.91 -14.19 21.30
C LYS A 263 -8.16 -14.00 22.77
N ASP A 264 -7.35 -13.14 23.37
CA ASP A 264 -7.64 -12.62 24.69
C ASP A 264 -8.85 -11.68 24.64
N LYS A 265 -9.83 -11.88 25.52
CA LYS A 265 -11.10 -11.13 25.55
C LYS A 265 -10.94 -9.68 25.94
N PHE A 266 -9.91 -9.36 26.73
CA PHE A 266 -9.71 -8.03 27.30
C PHE A 266 -8.81 -7.14 26.44
N THR A 267 -7.75 -7.73 25.88
CA THR A 267 -6.75 -7.04 25.06
C THR A 267 -7.04 -7.16 23.55
N GLY A 268 -7.77 -8.19 23.13
CA GLY A 268 -8.05 -8.48 21.72
C GLY A 268 -6.90 -9.18 20.97
N GLU A 269 -5.82 -9.55 21.66
CA GLU A 269 -4.63 -10.14 21.05
C GLU A 269 -4.84 -11.59 20.60
N LEU A 270 -4.27 -11.95 19.44
CA LEU A 270 -4.28 -13.32 18.94
C LEU A 270 -3.55 -14.28 19.88
N ILE A 271 -4.19 -15.40 20.16
CA ILE A 271 -3.59 -16.56 20.81
C ILE A 271 -3.43 -17.64 19.75
N VAL A 272 -2.19 -18.07 19.51
CA VAL A 272 -1.90 -19.09 18.50
C VAL A 272 -2.52 -20.42 18.95
N ALA A 273 -3.39 -21.03 18.13
CA ALA A 273 -4.11 -22.24 18.52
C ALA A 273 -3.18 -23.39 18.94
N SER A 274 -2.04 -23.55 18.26
CA SER A 274 -1.03 -24.56 18.61
C SER A 274 -0.29 -24.33 19.95
N GLU A 275 -0.48 -23.18 20.63
CA GLU A 275 0.00 -22.98 22.01
C GLU A 275 -0.92 -23.67 23.03
N LEU A 276 -2.21 -23.79 22.70
CA LEU A 276 -3.24 -24.33 23.59
C LEU A 276 -3.51 -25.82 23.34
N PHE A 277 -3.27 -26.29 22.11
CA PHE A 277 -3.50 -27.68 21.71
C PHE A 277 -2.26 -28.35 21.12
N LYS A 278 -2.16 -29.66 21.32
CA LYS A 278 -1.37 -30.56 20.47
C LYS A 278 -2.33 -31.19 19.46
N GLU A 279 -1.90 -31.41 18.21
CA GLU A 279 -2.75 -32.05 17.18
C GLU A 279 -3.44 -33.31 17.72
N SER A 280 -4.76 -33.39 17.56
CA SER A 280 -5.55 -34.58 17.93
C SER A 280 -6.70 -34.74 16.94
N GLY A 281 -7.10 -35.97 16.64
CA GLY A 281 -7.91 -36.33 15.46
C GLY A 281 -9.24 -35.61 15.25
N TYR A 282 -9.79 -34.92 16.26
CA TYR A 282 -11.06 -34.19 16.20
C TYR A 282 -10.91 -32.66 16.08
N PHE A 283 -9.69 -32.13 16.25
CA PHE A 283 -9.35 -30.72 16.05
C PHE A 283 -8.12 -30.60 15.15
N GLY A 284 -8.30 -29.95 14.02
CA GLY A 284 -7.23 -29.61 13.11
C GLY A 284 -6.53 -28.32 13.52
N LEU A 285 -5.23 -28.29 13.29
CA LEU A 285 -4.54 -27.05 13.00
C LEU A 285 -4.62 -26.89 11.47
N ASP A 286 -5.14 -25.76 10.98
CA ASP A 286 -5.23 -25.50 9.54
C ASP A 286 -3.82 -25.57 8.90
N ASP A 287 -3.68 -26.01 7.65
CA ASP A 287 -2.36 -26.16 7.01
C ASP A 287 -1.59 -24.83 6.88
N ARG A 288 -2.26 -23.68 7.06
CA ARG A 288 -1.61 -22.38 7.24
C ARG A 288 -0.90 -22.34 8.59
N SER A 289 0.26 -22.96 8.62
CA SER A 289 1.26 -22.63 9.61
C SER A 289 1.82 -21.24 9.34
N LEU A 290 2.06 -20.49 10.40
CA LEU A 290 2.90 -19.31 10.35
C LEU A 290 4.22 -19.69 9.66
N GLU A 291 4.51 -19.01 8.55
CA GLU A 291 5.69 -19.20 7.69
C GLU A 291 5.86 -20.57 7.00
N ALA A 292 4.79 -21.35 6.83
CA ALA A 292 4.82 -22.66 6.17
C ALA A 292 5.83 -23.65 6.81
N GLN A 293 6.18 -23.44 8.09
CA GLN A 293 7.13 -24.30 8.82
C GLN A 293 6.47 -25.53 9.47
N LYS A 294 5.16 -25.71 9.30
CA LYS A 294 4.35 -26.81 9.87
C LYS A 294 4.50 -26.99 11.39
N LYS A 295 4.64 -25.88 12.14
CA LYS A 295 4.86 -25.92 13.61
C LYS A 295 3.97 -24.98 14.43
N TYR A 296 3.52 -23.87 13.86
CA TYR A 296 2.75 -22.85 14.57
C TYR A 296 1.53 -22.52 13.76
N PHE A 297 0.36 -22.78 14.30
CA PHE A 297 -0.87 -22.74 13.55
C PHE A 297 -1.85 -21.83 14.28
N PRO A 298 -2.07 -20.60 13.78
CA PRO A 298 -2.89 -19.60 14.47
C PRO A 298 -4.38 -19.93 14.38
N ILE A 299 -4.77 -20.65 13.33
CA ILE A 299 -6.16 -20.97 13.01
C ILE A 299 -6.43 -22.41 13.46
N MET A 300 -7.53 -22.55 14.19
CA MET A 300 -8.09 -23.83 14.59
C MET A 300 -9.16 -24.25 13.58
N GLU A 301 -9.22 -25.53 13.28
CA GLU A 301 -10.17 -26.11 12.33
C GLU A 301 -10.98 -27.23 13.03
N ILE A 302 -12.29 -27.19 12.89
CA ILE A 302 -13.18 -28.22 13.44
C ILE A 302 -13.40 -29.29 12.38
N ARG A 303 -13.09 -30.57 12.65
CA ARG A 303 -13.15 -31.65 11.65
C ARG A 303 -14.23 -32.70 11.99
N PRO A 304 -15.52 -32.42 11.76
CA PRO A 304 -16.60 -33.39 11.94
C PRO A 304 -16.55 -34.55 10.95
N ASP A 305 -17.21 -35.65 11.33
CA ASP A 305 -17.41 -36.80 10.45
C ASP A 305 -18.32 -36.46 9.25
N TYR A 306 -18.04 -37.09 8.11
CA TYR A 306 -18.87 -37.00 6.92
C TYR A 306 -20.20 -37.73 7.12
N SER A 307 -21.29 -37.17 6.60
CA SER A 307 -22.61 -37.79 6.66
C SER A 307 -23.49 -37.38 5.49
N ILE A 308 -24.40 -38.26 5.10
CA ILE A 308 -25.48 -37.93 4.15
C ILE A 308 -26.46 -36.93 4.78
N ASN A 309 -26.67 -37.03 6.10
CA ASN A 309 -27.56 -36.14 6.85
C ASN A 309 -26.76 -34.96 7.45
N PRO A 310 -27.03 -33.69 7.06
CA PRO A 310 -26.38 -32.50 7.62
C PRO A 310 -26.49 -32.39 9.14
N LEU A 311 -27.57 -32.89 9.73
CA LEU A 311 -27.79 -32.78 11.17
C LEU A 311 -26.79 -33.63 11.97
N LYS A 312 -26.36 -34.78 11.43
CA LYS A 312 -25.30 -35.58 12.06
C LYS A 312 -23.94 -34.88 12.00
N VAL A 313 -23.66 -34.14 10.92
CA VAL A 313 -22.45 -33.31 10.81
C VAL A 313 -22.50 -32.20 11.88
N PHE A 314 -23.66 -31.55 12.04
CA PHE A 314 -23.87 -30.55 13.09
C PHE A 314 -23.68 -31.13 14.50
N GLU A 315 -24.27 -32.29 14.79
CA GLU A 315 -24.10 -32.99 16.09
C GLU A 315 -22.61 -33.31 16.35
N SER A 316 -21.88 -33.76 15.33
CA SER A 316 -20.44 -34.00 15.42
C SER A 316 -19.68 -32.70 15.77
N ILE A 317 -19.99 -31.59 15.10
CA ILE A 317 -19.41 -30.26 15.42
C ILE A 317 -19.68 -29.88 16.88
N GLU A 318 -20.91 -30.06 17.36
CA GLU A 318 -21.28 -29.74 18.75
C GLU A 318 -20.47 -30.55 19.76
N GLN A 319 -20.35 -31.87 19.55
CA GLN A 319 -19.54 -32.74 20.42
C GLN A 319 -18.06 -32.35 20.39
N ILE A 320 -17.55 -31.97 19.22
CA ILE A 320 -16.19 -31.47 19.05
C ILE A 320 -16.05 -30.17 19.85
N LEU A 321 -16.89 -29.15 19.67
CA LEU A 321 -16.79 -27.91 20.45
C LEU A 321 -16.88 -28.12 21.98
N ILE A 322 -17.71 -29.06 22.45
CA ILE A 322 -17.77 -29.43 23.88
C ILE A 322 -16.45 -30.06 24.36
N SER A 323 -15.88 -30.98 23.57
CA SER A 323 -14.59 -31.61 23.89
C SER A 323 -13.45 -30.59 23.91
N MET A 324 -13.49 -29.61 23.01
CA MET A 324 -12.53 -28.52 22.88
C MET A 324 -12.48 -27.67 24.14
N TYR A 325 -13.67 -27.30 24.63
CA TYR A 325 -13.84 -26.42 25.77
C TYR A 325 -13.18 -26.98 27.03
N LYS A 326 -13.19 -28.31 27.20
CA LYS A 326 -12.50 -29.00 28.30
C LYS A 326 -10.98 -28.74 28.32
N HIS A 327 -10.39 -28.38 27.19
CA HIS A 327 -8.96 -28.10 27.05
C HIS A 327 -8.63 -26.58 27.14
N ILE A 328 -9.55 -25.69 26.75
CA ILE A 328 -9.39 -24.22 26.87
C ILE A 328 -10.36 -23.64 27.90
N HIS A 329 -10.14 -24.01 29.16
CA HIS A 329 -10.98 -23.57 30.27
C HIS A 329 -10.43 -22.32 30.95
N TYR A 330 -10.37 -21.19 30.22
CA TYR A 330 -9.90 -19.89 30.74
C TYR A 330 -10.91 -18.75 30.54
N LYS A 331 -10.98 -17.85 31.53
CA LYS A 331 -11.88 -16.68 31.57
C LYS A 331 -11.56 -15.66 30.50
N ASN A 332 -10.29 -15.33 30.34
CA ASN A 332 -9.78 -14.30 29.45
C ASN A 332 -9.49 -14.81 28.03
N VAL A 333 -9.59 -16.12 27.76
CA VAL A 333 -9.44 -16.66 26.40
C VAL A 333 -10.81 -16.78 25.75
N GLY A 334 -11.01 -16.21 24.56
CA GLY A 334 -12.23 -16.34 23.77
C GLY A 334 -11.98 -17.00 22.41
N ILE A 335 -13.01 -17.64 21.85
CA ILE A 335 -12.95 -18.32 20.55
C ILE A 335 -13.93 -17.63 19.60
N TYR A 336 -13.48 -17.30 18.40
CA TYR A 336 -14.22 -16.42 17.49
C TYR A 336 -14.30 -17.01 16.09
N SER A 337 -15.48 -16.84 15.49
CA SER A 337 -15.83 -17.24 14.12
C SER A 337 -16.29 -16.01 13.32
N GLY A 338 -16.47 -16.14 12.02
CA GLY A 338 -16.95 -15.07 11.13
C GLY A 338 -16.03 -14.87 9.94
N SER A 339 -15.87 -13.62 9.50
CA SER A 339 -14.99 -13.25 8.39
C SER A 339 -13.57 -12.92 8.82
N MET A 340 -13.40 -11.97 9.74
CA MET A 340 -12.08 -11.49 10.19
C MET A 340 -12.20 -10.96 11.64
N PRO A 341 -12.46 -11.85 12.63
CA PRO A 341 -12.71 -11.44 14.01
C PRO A 341 -11.47 -10.81 14.70
N ILE A 342 -10.28 -11.03 14.12
CA ILE A 342 -9.01 -10.39 14.48
C ILE A 342 -8.43 -9.73 13.22
N TYR A 343 -7.97 -8.49 13.34
CA TYR A 343 -7.39 -7.74 12.23
C TYR A 343 -6.26 -8.53 11.54
N ASN A 344 -6.28 -8.58 10.20
CA ASN A 344 -5.36 -9.35 9.33
C ASN A 344 -5.46 -10.89 9.38
N TYR A 345 -6.37 -11.50 10.13
CA TYR A 345 -6.58 -12.95 10.12
C TYR A 345 -7.94 -13.32 9.54
N TRP A 346 -7.97 -13.80 8.29
CA TRP A 346 -9.20 -14.23 7.62
C TRP A 346 -9.44 -15.72 7.80
N ILE A 347 -10.68 -16.05 8.17
CA ILE A 347 -11.10 -17.44 8.39
C ILE A 347 -12.24 -17.86 7.46
N GLY A 348 -12.34 -19.15 7.20
CA GLY A 348 -13.26 -19.79 6.25
C GLY A 348 -14.18 -20.81 6.91
N GLY A 349 -15.35 -20.99 6.31
CA GLY A 349 -16.32 -22.00 6.72
C GLY A 349 -16.41 -23.08 5.67
N HIS A 350 -15.32 -23.80 5.44
CA HIS A 350 -15.19 -24.75 4.35
C HIS A 350 -16.19 -25.90 4.48
N ILE A 351 -16.74 -26.34 3.35
CA ILE A 351 -17.72 -27.42 3.27
C ILE A 351 -17.26 -28.44 2.24
N HIS A 352 -17.28 -29.70 2.64
CA HIS A 352 -16.91 -30.83 1.80
C HIS A 352 -18.14 -31.48 1.17
N PHE A 353 -18.03 -31.85 -0.11
CA PHE A 353 -19.04 -32.58 -0.86
C PHE A 353 -18.42 -33.85 -1.42
N GLY A 354 -19.03 -35.02 -1.15
CA GLY A 354 -18.57 -36.33 -1.64
C GLY A 354 -18.92 -36.62 -3.10
N ILE A 355 -19.14 -35.58 -3.90
CA ILE A 355 -19.39 -35.66 -5.35
C ILE A 355 -18.33 -34.83 -6.09
N LYS A 356 -18.08 -35.15 -7.36
CA LYS A 356 -17.15 -34.36 -8.17
C LYS A 356 -17.70 -32.96 -8.44
N PRO A 357 -16.85 -31.91 -8.41
CA PRO A 357 -17.28 -30.58 -8.81
C PRO A 357 -17.59 -30.55 -10.31
N ASN A 358 -18.48 -29.64 -10.69
CA ASN A 358 -18.79 -29.29 -12.07
C ASN A 358 -19.20 -27.82 -12.11
N SER A 359 -19.19 -27.21 -13.30
CA SER A 359 -19.41 -25.77 -13.49
C SER A 359 -20.72 -25.31 -12.85
N LYS A 360 -21.80 -26.08 -13.05
CA LYS A 360 -23.14 -25.73 -12.54
C LYS A 360 -23.22 -25.81 -11.02
N LEU A 361 -22.61 -26.83 -10.41
CA LEU A 361 -22.58 -26.96 -8.95
C LEU A 361 -21.83 -25.81 -8.29
N ILE A 362 -20.64 -25.44 -8.81
CA ILE A 362 -19.88 -24.33 -8.24
C ILE A 362 -20.63 -23.00 -8.41
N LYS A 363 -21.26 -22.76 -9.57
CA LYS A 363 -22.12 -21.58 -9.77
C LYS A 363 -23.32 -21.56 -8.82
N ALA A 364 -23.95 -22.72 -8.58
CA ALA A 364 -25.04 -22.82 -7.62
C ALA A 364 -24.56 -22.51 -6.20
N LEU A 365 -23.40 -23.01 -5.78
CA LEU A 365 -22.82 -22.69 -4.47
C LEU A 365 -22.48 -21.20 -4.34
N ASP A 366 -21.93 -20.56 -5.37
CA ASP A 366 -21.67 -19.12 -5.35
C ASP A 366 -22.97 -18.30 -5.23
N ASN A 367 -23.99 -18.65 -6.01
CA ASN A 367 -25.24 -17.88 -6.11
C ASN A 367 -26.24 -18.14 -4.98
N TYR A 368 -26.29 -19.37 -4.47
CA TYR A 368 -27.28 -19.76 -3.46
C TYR A 368 -26.67 -19.84 -2.07
N LEU A 369 -25.42 -20.27 -1.92
CA LEU A 369 -24.79 -20.36 -0.60
C LEU A 369 -24.00 -19.09 -0.27
N ALA A 370 -23.04 -18.71 -1.11
CA ALA A 370 -22.14 -17.60 -0.78
C ALA A 370 -22.84 -16.24 -0.77
N LEU A 371 -23.84 -16.02 -1.64
CA LEU A 371 -24.67 -14.81 -1.56
C LEU A 371 -25.50 -14.75 -0.28
N LEU A 372 -26.19 -15.82 0.12
CA LEU A 372 -27.00 -15.83 1.34
C LEU A 372 -26.14 -15.65 2.60
N VAL A 373 -24.96 -16.27 2.65
CA VAL A 373 -24.00 -16.05 3.75
C VAL A 373 -23.48 -14.61 3.74
N MET A 374 -23.18 -14.02 2.57
CA MET A 374 -22.75 -12.63 2.46
C MET A 374 -23.78 -11.63 2.99
N MET A 375 -25.08 -11.93 2.86
CA MET A 375 -26.15 -11.09 3.41
C MET A 375 -26.15 -10.99 4.93
N ILE A 376 -25.55 -11.97 5.63
CA ILE A 376 -25.48 -12.00 7.10
C ILE A 376 -24.06 -11.80 7.64
N GLU A 377 -23.05 -11.76 6.78
CA GLU A 377 -21.68 -11.37 7.13
C GLU A 377 -21.62 -9.91 7.64
N ASN A 378 -20.67 -9.59 8.54
CA ASN A 378 -20.36 -8.19 8.87
C ASN A 378 -19.74 -7.51 7.64
N PRO A 379 -20.30 -6.38 7.14
CA PRO A 379 -19.89 -5.81 5.85
C PRO A 379 -18.45 -5.27 5.85
N TYR A 380 -17.95 -4.77 6.99
CA TYR A 380 -16.61 -4.23 7.07
C TYR A 380 -15.56 -5.34 6.99
N THR A 381 -15.68 -6.36 7.84
CA THR A 381 -14.68 -7.42 7.94
C THR A 381 -14.78 -8.42 6.78
N ALA A 382 -15.98 -8.69 6.28
CA ALA A 382 -16.16 -9.52 5.09
C ALA A 382 -15.56 -8.86 3.84
N ARG A 383 -15.71 -7.54 3.68
CA ARG A 383 -15.05 -6.82 2.59
C ARG A 383 -13.53 -6.95 2.67
N GLN A 384 -12.95 -6.89 3.86
CA GLN A 384 -11.50 -7.09 4.07
C GLN A 384 -11.08 -8.52 3.75
N ARG A 385 -11.80 -9.54 4.25
CA ARG A 385 -11.58 -10.96 3.92
C ARG A 385 -11.55 -11.17 2.42
N LYS A 386 -12.58 -10.71 1.72
CA LYS A 386 -12.73 -10.86 0.26
C LYS A 386 -11.72 -10.04 -0.56
N THR A 387 -10.79 -9.31 0.06
CA THR A 387 -9.64 -8.75 -0.66
C THR A 387 -8.54 -9.78 -0.95
N LYS A 388 -8.44 -10.83 -0.12
CA LYS A 388 -7.33 -11.80 -0.15
C LYS A 388 -7.78 -13.26 0.03
N TYR A 389 -8.95 -13.52 0.61
CA TYR A 389 -9.45 -14.86 0.92
C TYR A 389 -10.95 -15.03 0.60
N GLY A 390 -11.39 -16.24 0.27
CA GLY A 390 -12.79 -16.55 -0.05
C GLY A 390 -13.30 -15.92 -1.34
N MET A 391 -12.55 -16.06 -2.45
CA MET A 391 -13.00 -15.64 -3.78
C MET A 391 -14.10 -16.58 -4.28
N LEU A 392 -15.02 -16.05 -5.11
CA LEU A 392 -16.02 -16.85 -5.81
C LEU A 392 -15.36 -17.93 -6.67
N GLY A 393 -16.01 -19.09 -6.77
CA GLY A 393 -15.52 -20.23 -7.55
C GLY A 393 -14.29 -20.94 -6.98
N ASN A 394 -13.84 -20.61 -5.76
CA ASN A 394 -12.73 -21.32 -5.14
C ASN A 394 -13.18 -22.66 -4.56
N TYR A 395 -12.51 -23.73 -5.00
CA TYR A 395 -12.65 -25.07 -4.45
C TYR A 395 -11.31 -25.82 -4.45
N ARG A 396 -11.22 -26.91 -3.69
CA ARG A 396 -10.06 -27.82 -3.64
C ARG A 396 -10.51 -29.26 -3.85
N LEU A 397 -9.86 -30.00 -4.77
CA LEU A 397 -10.14 -31.43 -4.98
C LEU A 397 -9.58 -32.27 -3.83
N LYS A 398 -10.28 -33.36 -3.46
CA LYS A 398 -9.83 -34.30 -2.41
C LYS A 398 -9.59 -35.69 -3.01
N TYR A 399 -8.65 -36.44 -2.44
CA TYR A 399 -8.18 -37.74 -2.96
C TYR A 399 -9.29 -38.80 -3.13
N HIS A 400 -10.35 -38.72 -2.33
CA HIS A 400 -11.49 -39.65 -2.35
C HIS A 400 -12.55 -39.30 -3.41
N GLY A 401 -12.28 -38.34 -4.30
CA GLY A 401 -13.13 -38.01 -5.45
C GLY A 401 -14.18 -36.92 -5.20
N GLY A 402 -14.24 -36.36 -3.99
CA GLY A 402 -15.04 -35.17 -3.64
C GLY A 402 -14.27 -33.85 -3.78
N PHE A 403 -14.88 -32.76 -3.32
CA PHE A 403 -14.21 -31.46 -3.23
C PHE A 403 -14.62 -30.66 -1.99
N GLU A 404 -13.80 -29.66 -1.69
CA GLU A 404 -14.03 -28.65 -0.68
C GLU A 404 -14.37 -27.31 -1.32
N TYR A 405 -15.42 -26.66 -0.84
CA TYR A 405 -15.83 -25.33 -1.25
C TYR A 405 -15.33 -24.26 -0.28
N CYS A 406 -14.60 -23.26 -0.78
CA CYS A 406 -13.79 -22.37 0.06
C CYS A 406 -14.23 -20.88 0.06
N SER A 407 -15.32 -20.53 -0.62
CA SER A 407 -15.71 -19.12 -0.82
C SER A 407 -16.23 -18.44 0.46
N ILE A 408 -16.96 -19.17 1.32
CA ILE A 408 -17.70 -18.59 2.45
C ILE A 408 -16.85 -18.42 3.71
N SER A 409 -17.19 -17.42 4.53
CA SER A 409 -16.58 -17.20 5.85
C SER A 409 -16.99 -18.27 6.85
N SER A 410 -16.31 -18.31 8.00
CA SER A 410 -16.67 -19.26 9.05
C SER A 410 -18.03 -18.95 9.64
N TRP A 411 -18.91 -19.95 9.63
CA TRP A 411 -20.33 -19.86 9.99
C TRP A 411 -20.61 -20.41 11.39
N LEU A 412 -19.59 -20.76 12.19
CA LEU A 412 -19.71 -21.24 13.57
C LEU A 412 -20.13 -20.15 14.58
N VAL A 413 -20.60 -18.98 14.12
CA VAL A 413 -20.95 -17.85 14.99
C VAL A 413 -22.09 -18.21 15.96
N SER A 414 -23.02 -19.08 15.56
CA SER A 414 -24.05 -19.64 16.43
C SER A 414 -24.46 -21.05 15.97
N PRO A 415 -24.99 -21.89 16.87
CA PRO A 415 -25.49 -23.23 16.51
C PRO A 415 -26.63 -23.19 15.48
N GLU A 416 -27.51 -22.19 15.57
CA GLU A 416 -28.61 -22.01 14.63
C GLU A 416 -28.12 -21.76 13.20
N LEU A 417 -27.16 -20.84 13.02
CA LEU A 417 -26.60 -20.50 11.71
C LEU A 417 -25.76 -21.65 11.15
N ALA A 418 -24.97 -22.32 11.99
CA ALA A 418 -24.19 -23.47 11.60
C ALA A 418 -25.06 -24.59 11.01
N LYS A 419 -26.15 -24.92 11.70
CA LYS A 419 -27.14 -25.90 11.25
C LYS A 419 -27.80 -25.46 9.95
N ALA A 420 -28.21 -24.19 9.84
CA ALA A 420 -28.85 -23.65 8.65
C ALA A 420 -27.95 -23.71 7.41
N VAL A 421 -26.67 -23.34 7.55
CA VAL A 421 -25.69 -23.36 6.45
C VAL A 421 -25.42 -24.79 5.95
N LEU A 422 -25.24 -25.76 6.85
CA LEU A 422 -25.05 -27.17 6.48
C LEU A 422 -26.28 -27.75 5.76
N CYS A 423 -27.49 -27.47 6.27
CA CYS A 423 -28.73 -27.90 5.64
C CYS A 423 -28.92 -27.24 4.27
N LEU A 424 -28.63 -25.94 4.13
CA LEU A 424 -28.72 -25.23 2.86
C LEU A 424 -27.70 -25.79 1.85
N ALA A 425 -26.46 -26.03 2.27
CA ALA A 425 -25.45 -26.65 1.43
C ALA A 425 -25.89 -28.04 0.93
N LYS A 426 -26.52 -28.85 1.79
CA LYS A 426 -27.13 -30.13 1.40
C LYS A 426 -28.20 -29.95 0.34
N VAL A 427 -29.15 -29.02 0.53
CA VAL A 427 -30.20 -28.73 -0.47
C VAL A 427 -29.60 -28.34 -1.81
N ILE A 428 -28.65 -27.39 -1.81
CA ILE A 428 -28.02 -26.91 -3.05
C ILE A 428 -27.28 -28.05 -3.75
N SER A 429 -26.45 -28.81 -3.04
CA SER A 429 -25.70 -29.91 -3.65
C SER A 429 -26.56 -31.03 -4.23
N GLN A 430 -27.76 -31.24 -3.66
CA GLN A 430 -28.71 -32.26 -4.14
C GLN A 430 -29.56 -31.76 -5.32
N GLU A 431 -29.82 -30.45 -5.40
CA GLU A 431 -30.81 -29.85 -6.30
C GLU A 431 -30.21 -28.86 -7.31
N TYR A 432 -28.89 -28.71 -7.39
CA TYR A 432 -28.24 -27.66 -8.20
C TYR A 432 -28.61 -27.65 -9.69
N LEU A 433 -29.05 -28.78 -10.26
CA LEU A 433 -29.55 -28.83 -11.65
C LEU A 433 -30.97 -28.26 -11.81
N ASN A 434 -31.73 -28.18 -10.72
CA ASN A 434 -33.06 -27.59 -10.65
C ASN A 434 -33.04 -26.10 -10.24
N LEU A 435 -31.88 -25.60 -9.80
CA LEU A 435 -31.68 -24.23 -9.31
C LEU A 435 -31.11 -23.36 -10.44
N ASN A 436 -31.91 -22.41 -10.96
CA ASN A 436 -31.58 -21.67 -12.20
C ASN A 436 -31.34 -20.16 -12.04
N LYS A 437 -31.40 -19.61 -10.83
CA LYS A 437 -31.19 -18.18 -10.53
C LYS A 437 -29.70 -17.86 -10.38
N ILE A 438 -29.05 -17.58 -11.51
CA ILE A 438 -27.64 -17.15 -11.57
C ILE A 438 -27.54 -15.63 -11.64
N PHE A 439 -27.37 -14.97 -10.50
CA PHE A 439 -27.29 -13.51 -10.38
C PHE A 439 -25.87 -12.95 -10.40
N LEU A 440 -24.87 -13.69 -9.96
CA LEU A 440 -23.45 -13.30 -10.01
C LEU A 440 -22.90 -13.44 -11.44
N SER A 441 -23.50 -12.71 -12.37
CA SER A 441 -23.22 -12.83 -13.79
C SER A 441 -22.55 -11.59 -14.35
N THR A 442 -22.92 -10.37 -13.95
CA THR A 442 -22.32 -9.15 -14.52
C THR A 442 -21.16 -8.60 -13.68
N TYR A 443 -20.34 -7.73 -14.27
CA TYR A 443 -19.30 -7.00 -13.52
C TYR A 443 -19.87 -6.24 -12.31
N SER A 444 -21.08 -5.67 -12.44
CA SER A 444 -21.76 -4.96 -11.36
C SER A 444 -22.15 -5.89 -10.21
N ASP A 445 -22.65 -7.09 -10.52
CA ASP A 445 -22.99 -8.10 -9.51
C ASP A 445 -21.75 -8.54 -8.73
N ILE A 446 -20.70 -8.90 -9.46
CA ILE A 446 -19.43 -9.34 -8.88
C ILE A 446 -18.84 -8.20 -8.03
N ARG A 447 -18.84 -6.96 -8.54
CA ARG A 447 -18.40 -5.80 -7.77
C ARG A 447 -19.21 -5.60 -6.48
N ALA A 448 -20.54 -5.74 -6.54
CA ALA A 448 -21.41 -5.60 -5.38
C ALA A 448 -21.12 -6.69 -4.33
N TYR A 449 -20.88 -7.94 -4.77
CA TYR A 449 -20.51 -9.05 -3.88
C TYR A 449 -19.22 -8.77 -3.11
N TYR A 450 -18.15 -8.39 -3.81
CA TYR A 450 -16.85 -8.09 -3.19
C TYR A 450 -16.85 -6.81 -2.34
N LEU A 451 -17.83 -5.93 -2.54
CA LEU A 451 -18.05 -4.75 -1.70
C LEU A 451 -19.04 -5.00 -0.55
N VAL A 452 -19.63 -6.19 -0.49
CA VAL A 452 -20.66 -6.58 0.49
C VAL A 452 -21.84 -5.59 0.49
N ASN A 453 -22.29 -5.21 -0.72
CA ASN A 453 -23.42 -4.30 -0.89
C ASN A 453 -24.74 -5.07 -0.76
N LYS A 454 -25.25 -5.17 0.48
CA LYS A 454 -26.47 -5.92 0.82
C LYS A 454 -27.72 -5.36 0.12
N ASP A 455 -27.85 -4.04 0.04
CA ASP A 455 -29.00 -3.38 -0.60
C ASP A 455 -29.12 -3.77 -2.08
N TYR A 456 -27.99 -3.88 -2.78
CA TYR A 456 -27.95 -4.30 -4.19
C TYR A 456 -28.55 -5.70 -4.43
N PHE A 457 -28.48 -6.58 -3.43
CA PHE A 457 -28.94 -7.97 -3.55
C PHE A 457 -30.31 -8.24 -2.91
N LYS A 458 -30.92 -7.27 -2.21
CA LYS A 458 -32.15 -7.49 -1.42
C LYS A 458 -33.27 -8.19 -2.20
N ASP A 459 -33.58 -7.71 -3.40
CA ASP A 459 -34.63 -8.31 -4.25
C ASP A 459 -34.21 -9.65 -4.86
N LYS A 460 -32.94 -9.77 -5.28
CA LYS A 460 -32.37 -11.01 -5.81
C LYS A 460 -32.40 -12.15 -4.79
N ILE A 461 -32.15 -11.83 -3.53
CA ILE A 461 -32.18 -12.78 -2.42
C ILE A 461 -33.59 -13.33 -2.19
N LYS A 462 -34.63 -12.50 -2.33
CA LYS A 462 -36.02 -12.97 -2.27
C LYS A 462 -36.28 -14.04 -3.33
N THR A 463 -35.86 -13.80 -4.58
CA THR A 463 -36.00 -14.76 -5.68
C THR A 463 -35.18 -16.04 -5.45
N ILE A 464 -33.94 -15.94 -4.95
CA ILE A 464 -33.13 -17.11 -4.56
C ILE A 464 -33.87 -17.96 -3.53
N ILE A 465 -34.44 -17.33 -2.50
CA ILE A 465 -35.15 -18.03 -1.42
C ILE A 465 -36.40 -18.74 -1.95
N GLU A 466 -37.18 -18.09 -2.81
CA GLU A 466 -38.36 -18.69 -3.44
C GLU A 466 -37.99 -19.91 -4.31
N ASP A 467 -36.90 -19.81 -5.06
CA ASP A 467 -36.39 -20.91 -5.89
C ASP A 467 -35.94 -22.10 -5.03
N ILE A 468 -35.19 -21.87 -3.94
CA ILE A 468 -34.82 -22.92 -2.97
C ILE A 468 -36.08 -23.58 -2.37
N LYS A 469 -37.07 -22.77 -1.98
CA LYS A 469 -38.32 -23.24 -1.37
C LYS A 469 -39.12 -24.18 -2.28
N SER A 470 -38.95 -24.06 -3.60
CA SER A 470 -39.62 -24.92 -4.58
C SER A 470 -39.02 -26.33 -4.68
N THR A 471 -37.80 -26.54 -4.15
CA THR A 471 -37.10 -27.83 -4.26
C THR A 471 -37.65 -28.87 -3.29
N LYS A 472 -37.60 -30.16 -3.68
CA LYS A 472 -38.08 -31.26 -2.84
C LYS A 472 -37.23 -31.44 -1.58
N THR A 473 -35.91 -31.28 -1.71
CA THR A 473 -34.98 -31.46 -0.58
C THR A 473 -35.15 -30.36 0.48
N PHE A 474 -35.54 -29.14 0.11
CA PHE A 474 -35.82 -28.07 1.08
C PHE A 474 -36.90 -28.45 2.10
N LEU A 475 -37.95 -29.16 1.67
CA LEU A 475 -39.05 -29.56 2.58
C LEU A 475 -38.56 -30.39 3.77
N LYS A 476 -37.47 -31.15 3.61
CA LYS A 476 -36.86 -31.95 4.68
C LYS A 476 -36.13 -31.12 5.74
N TYR A 477 -35.64 -29.93 5.37
CA TYR A 477 -34.77 -29.10 6.22
C TYR A 477 -35.30 -27.67 6.42
N LYS A 478 -36.57 -27.42 6.09
CA LYS A 478 -37.18 -26.08 6.07
C LYS A 478 -37.01 -25.36 7.40
N ASP A 479 -37.23 -26.06 8.51
CA ASP A 479 -37.25 -25.48 9.85
C ASP A 479 -35.85 -25.04 10.28
N GLN A 480 -34.82 -25.77 9.82
CA GLN A 480 -33.42 -25.44 10.10
C GLN A 480 -32.89 -24.31 9.22
N ILE A 481 -33.38 -24.17 7.98
CA ILE A 481 -32.89 -23.15 7.03
C ILE A 481 -33.60 -21.80 7.23
N GLN A 482 -34.86 -21.81 7.69
CA GLN A 482 -35.69 -20.61 7.83
C GLN A 482 -35.03 -19.44 8.61
N PRO A 483 -34.27 -19.66 9.70
CA PRO A 483 -33.60 -18.57 10.41
C PRO A 483 -32.57 -17.81 9.57
N LEU A 484 -31.80 -18.53 8.73
CA LEU A 484 -30.85 -17.93 7.80
C LEU A 484 -31.57 -17.03 6.79
N PHE A 485 -32.70 -17.50 6.25
CA PHE A 485 -33.51 -16.71 5.32
C PHE A 485 -34.07 -15.44 5.96
N GLN A 486 -34.57 -15.53 7.20
CA GLN A 486 -35.07 -14.36 7.91
C GLN A 486 -33.97 -13.31 8.12
N LYS A 487 -32.79 -13.73 8.61
CA LYS A 487 -31.65 -12.83 8.81
C LYS A 487 -31.17 -12.21 7.51
N ALA A 488 -31.08 -12.99 6.43
CA ALA A 488 -30.67 -12.48 5.11
C ALA A 488 -31.66 -11.45 4.54
N LEU A 489 -32.97 -11.69 4.66
CA LEU A 489 -34.01 -10.75 4.20
C LEU A 489 -34.03 -9.44 5.01
N LEU A 490 -33.75 -9.53 6.30
CA LEU A 490 -33.61 -8.36 7.19
C LEU A 490 -32.24 -7.67 7.06
N SER A 491 -31.30 -8.26 6.30
CA SER A 491 -29.89 -7.82 6.25
C SER A 491 -29.23 -7.74 7.64
N GLU A 492 -29.69 -8.58 8.56
CA GLU A 492 -29.18 -8.64 9.93
C GLU A 492 -27.79 -9.28 9.91
N SER A 493 -26.78 -8.53 10.33
CA SER A 493 -25.40 -9.01 10.33
C SER A 493 -25.10 -9.77 11.61
N TRP A 494 -24.40 -10.90 11.54
CA TRP A 494 -23.87 -11.53 12.73
C TRP A 494 -22.81 -10.65 13.40
N ASN A 495 -22.61 -10.86 14.69
CA ASN A 495 -21.54 -10.21 15.44
C ASN A 495 -20.38 -11.18 15.66
N GLU A 496 -19.33 -11.02 14.86
CA GLU A 496 -18.10 -11.83 14.97
C GLU A 496 -17.16 -11.39 16.11
N GLN A 497 -17.60 -10.46 16.97
CA GLN A 497 -16.94 -10.11 18.23
C GLN A 497 -17.55 -10.81 19.44
N VAL A 498 -18.55 -11.67 19.24
CA VAL A 498 -19.11 -12.53 20.29
C VAL A 498 -18.29 -13.82 20.36
N ASP A 499 -17.92 -14.23 21.58
CA ASP A 499 -17.24 -15.49 21.82
C ASP A 499 -18.20 -16.65 21.56
N ILE A 500 -17.79 -17.62 20.73
CA ILE A 500 -18.64 -18.77 20.40
C ILE A 500 -18.91 -19.65 21.63
N LYS A 501 -18.08 -19.56 22.68
CA LYS A 501 -18.35 -20.25 23.95
C LYS A 501 -19.68 -19.79 24.57
N ASP A 502 -20.03 -18.53 24.40
CA ASP A 502 -21.27 -17.97 24.92
C ASP A 502 -22.44 -18.35 24.00
N THR A 503 -22.29 -18.27 22.67
CA THR A 503 -23.38 -18.58 21.72
C THR A 503 -23.68 -20.08 21.60
N TRP A 504 -22.71 -20.94 21.85
CA TRP A 504 -22.87 -22.41 21.88
C TRP A 504 -23.06 -22.95 23.30
N ASN A 505 -23.17 -22.09 24.32
CA ASN A 505 -23.38 -22.46 25.71
C ASN A 505 -22.36 -23.51 26.24
N LEU A 506 -21.08 -23.30 25.93
CA LEU A 506 -20.00 -24.24 26.30
C LEU A 506 -19.56 -24.10 27.77
N GLY A 507 -19.96 -23.02 28.46
CA GLY A 507 -19.73 -22.77 29.89
C GLY A 507 -18.75 -21.64 30.21
N SER A 508 -18.53 -21.34 31.50
CA SER A 508 -17.58 -20.33 31.99
C SER A 508 -16.42 -20.92 32.82
N SER A 509 -15.32 -20.17 32.95
CA SER A 509 -14.16 -20.49 33.79
C SER A 509 -13.75 -19.28 34.61
N ASP A 510 -13.21 -19.50 35.80
CA ASP A 510 -12.58 -18.47 36.63
C ASP A 510 -11.04 -18.42 36.48
N LYS A 511 -10.43 -19.40 35.78
CA LYS A 511 -8.98 -19.45 35.58
C LYS A 511 -8.53 -18.40 34.57
N GLU A 512 -7.48 -17.65 34.88
CA GLU A 512 -6.88 -16.67 33.97
C GLU A 512 -5.62 -17.25 33.31
N TYR A 513 -5.53 -17.12 31.99
CA TYR A 513 -4.36 -17.47 31.20
C TYR A 513 -3.39 -16.29 31.18
N LYS A 514 -2.19 -16.46 31.76
CA LYS A 514 -1.13 -15.44 31.76
C LYS A 514 -0.27 -15.54 30.51
N PHE A 515 -0.20 -14.47 29.73
CA PHE A 515 0.58 -14.42 28.49
C PHE A 515 2.07 -14.21 28.75
N SER A 516 2.92 -14.81 27.91
CA SER A 516 4.30 -14.35 27.76
C SER A 516 4.35 -13.06 26.95
N LEU A 517 5.31 -12.17 27.23
CA LEU A 517 5.62 -11.04 26.36
C LEU A 517 6.13 -11.60 25.03
N LYS A 518 5.62 -11.10 23.90
CA LYS A 518 5.83 -11.71 22.57
C LYS A 518 6.48 -10.73 21.59
N CYS A 519 7.38 -11.25 20.75
CA CYS A 519 7.92 -10.58 19.57
C CYS A 519 7.59 -11.41 18.34
N PHE A 520 6.75 -10.89 17.45
CA PHE A 520 6.43 -11.50 16.18
C PHE A 520 7.49 -11.09 15.15
N MET A 521 8.38 -12.04 14.81
CA MET A 521 9.54 -11.80 13.96
C MET A 521 9.41 -12.55 12.61
N PRO A 522 9.76 -11.95 11.47
CA PRO A 522 9.80 -12.65 10.18
C PRO A 522 10.94 -13.68 10.11
N LYS A 523 10.78 -14.68 9.22
CA LYS A 523 11.73 -15.78 9.00
C LYS A 523 13.14 -15.29 8.69
N GLU A 524 13.24 -14.34 7.78
CA GLU A 524 14.50 -13.76 7.32
C GLU A 524 15.25 -13.11 8.49
N LYS A 525 14.53 -12.40 9.36
CA LYS A 525 15.10 -11.71 10.52
C LYS A 525 15.52 -12.68 11.63
N ARG A 526 14.76 -13.75 11.86
CA ARG A 526 15.19 -14.85 12.74
C ARG A 526 16.46 -15.53 12.27
N LYS A 527 16.58 -15.79 10.97
CA LYS A 527 17.79 -16.36 10.38
C LYS A 527 18.98 -15.43 10.55
N GLU A 528 18.79 -14.13 10.32
CA GLU A 528 19.82 -13.10 10.54
C GLU A 528 20.40 -13.17 11.97
N PHE A 529 19.55 -13.35 12.97
CA PHE A 529 19.96 -13.42 14.38
C PHE A 529 20.21 -14.84 14.91
N ASN A 530 20.15 -15.87 14.06
CA ASN A 530 20.25 -17.28 14.47
C ASN A 530 19.25 -17.68 15.59
N LEU A 531 18.04 -17.12 15.54
CA LEU A 531 16.99 -17.36 16.53
C LEU A 531 16.00 -18.43 16.03
N LYS A 532 15.56 -19.28 16.95
CA LYS A 532 14.47 -20.24 16.77
C LYS A 532 13.18 -19.69 17.37
N ILE A 533 12.07 -20.25 16.93
CA ILE A 533 10.77 -19.91 17.52
C ILE A 533 10.73 -20.44 18.96
N LYS A 534 10.16 -19.64 19.88
CA LYS A 534 10.17 -19.80 21.35
C LYS A 534 11.51 -19.50 22.04
N ASP A 535 12.55 -19.13 21.30
CA ASP A 535 13.72 -18.54 21.94
C ASP A 535 13.29 -17.29 22.70
N LYS A 536 13.91 -17.07 23.87
CA LYS A 536 13.68 -15.88 24.67
C LYS A 536 14.83 -14.92 24.45
N ILE A 537 14.50 -13.72 24.00
CA ILE A 537 15.44 -12.62 23.86
C ILE A 537 15.23 -11.60 24.96
N GLU A 538 16.27 -10.84 25.28
CA GLU A 538 16.15 -9.64 26.11
C GLU A 538 16.03 -8.43 25.20
N ILE A 539 15.05 -7.56 25.48
CA ILE A 539 14.91 -6.26 24.82
C ILE A 539 15.07 -5.16 25.85
N LEU A 540 15.85 -4.13 25.53
CA LEU A 540 15.98 -2.95 26.36
C LEU A 540 14.97 -1.86 25.97
N ILE A 541 14.15 -1.42 26.91
CA ILE A 541 13.22 -0.29 26.77
C ILE A 541 13.32 0.56 28.05
N LYS A 542 13.61 1.87 27.93
CA LYS A 542 13.76 2.79 29.07
C LYS A 542 14.72 2.25 30.14
N ASP A 543 15.86 1.71 29.72
CA ASP A 543 16.86 1.01 30.54
C ASP A 543 16.38 -0.23 31.31
N LYS A 544 15.16 -0.70 31.07
CA LYS A 544 14.62 -1.95 31.63
C LYS A 544 14.72 -3.06 30.60
N LYS A 545 15.19 -4.23 31.05
CA LYS A 545 15.25 -5.44 30.23
C LYS A 545 13.95 -6.24 30.33
N TYR A 546 13.33 -6.51 29.19
CA TYR A 546 12.15 -7.34 29.06
C TYR A 546 12.53 -8.67 28.42
N LYS A 547 12.15 -9.78 29.05
CA LYS A 547 12.36 -11.12 28.50
C LYS A 547 11.17 -11.51 27.62
N ILE A 548 11.41 -11.60 26.32
CA ILE A 548 10.37 -11.68 25.30
C ILE A 548 10.54 -12.96 24.48
N GLU A 549 9.46 -13.70 24.28
CA GLU A 549 9.42 -14.93 23.50
C GLU A 549 9.24 -14.62 22.01
N ILE A 550 10.05 -15.24 21.16
CA ILE A 550 9.96 -15.08 19.70
C ILE A 550 8.86 -15.97 19.13
N LEU A 551 7.94 -15.36 18.40
CA LEU A 551 6.93 -16.02 17.59
C LEU A 551 7.11 -15.65 16.10
N PRO A 552 6.62 -16.51 15.18
CA PRO A 552 6.62 -16.18 13.76
C PRO A 552 5.66 -15.03 13.47
N LYS A 553 5.99 -14.24 12.45
CA LYS A 553 5.15 -13.19 11.93
C LYS A 553 4.55 -13.65 10.61
N ASP A 554 3.23 -13.61 10.49
CA ASP A 554 2.55 -13.94 9.24
C ASP A 554 2.82 -12.85 8.20
N ASP A 555 3.74 -13.12 7.27
CA ASP A 555 4.05 -12.29 6.11
C ASP A 555 2.90 -12.33 5.09
N VAL A 556 1.77 -11.69 5.41
CA VAL A 556 0.63 -11.54 4.49
C VAL A 556 0.64 -10.19 3.76
N SER A 557 1.58 -9.30 4.09
CA SER A 557 1.90 -8.13 3.28
C SER A 557 2.82 -8.55 2.12
N GLN A 558 2.53 -8.09 0.90
CA GLN A 558 3.43 -8.30 -0.25
C GLN A 558 4.78 -7.56 -0.08
N GLU A 559 4.94 -6.79 0.98
CA GLU A 559 6.16 -6.07 1.33
C GLU A 559 6.86 -6.81 2.47
N LYS A 560 7.78 -7.72 2.11
CA LYS A 560 8.72 -8.37 3.03
C LYS A 560 9.68 -7.33 3.61
N ASN A 561 9.21 -6.52 4.55
CA ASN A 561 9.99 -5.39 5.07
C ASN A 561 10.93 -5.80 6.23
N GLY A 562 10.89 -7.06 6.68
CA GLY A 562 11.84 -7.60 7.69
C GLY A 562 11.69 -7.02 9.10
N TYR A 563 10.60 -6.30 9.37
CA TYR A 563 10.30 -5.66 10.67
C TYR A 563 9.53 -6.59 11.59
N VAL A 564 9.56 -6.32 12.89
CA VAL A 564 8.88 -7.11 13.93
C VAL A 564 7.70 -6.35 14.52
N SER A 565 6.76 -7.05 15.15
CA SER A 565 5.73 -6.45 16.00
C SER A 565 5.76 -7.09 17.40
N PHE A 566 5.09 -6.47 18.37
CA PHE A 566 5.16 -6.88 19.77
C PHE A 566 3.78 -7.03 20.41
N SER A 567 3.73 -7.72 21.56
CA SER A 567 2.55 -7.73 22.43
C SER A 567 2.25 -6.34 23.00
N LYS A 568 1.01 -6.12 23.39
CA LYS A 568 0.43 -4.85 23.83
C LYS A 568 1.24 -4.19 24.93
N ASP A 569 1.65 -4.94 25.95
CA ASP A 569 2.44 -4.38 27.06
C ASP A 569 3.75 -3.71 26.57
N ILE A 570 4.40 -4.30 25.57
CA ILE A 570 5.62 -3.74 24.95
C ILE A 570 5.26 -2.54 24.06
N CYS A 571 4.15 -2.62 23.31
CA CYS A 571 3.68 -1.50 22.51
C CYS A 571 3.30 -0.28 23.36
N ASP A 572 2.64 -0.49 24.50
CA ASP A 572 2.26 0.55 25.46
C ASP A 572 3.51 1.19 26.08
N GLU A 573 4.54 0.40 26.41
CA GLU A 573 5.83 0.93 26.87
C GLU A 573 6.54 1.80 25.83
N LEU A 574 6.36 1.49 24.53
CA LEU A 574 6.94 2.24 23.41
C LEU A 574 6.06 3.42 22.94
N GLY A 575 4.80 3.48 23.35
CA GLY A 575 3.81 4.47 22.87
C GLY A 575 3.22 4.16 21.48
N ILE A 576 3.35 2.93 20.98
CA ILE A 576 2.93 2.52 19.63
C ILE A 576 1.68 1.60 19.67
N LYS A 577 1.05 1.34 18.52
CA LYS A 577 -0.07 0.38 18.42
C LYS A 577 0.47 -1.05 18.22
N THR A 578 -0.32 -2.06 18.57
CA THR A 578 -0.01 -3.48 18.26
C THR A 578 0.06 -3.79 16.76
N SER A 579 -0.54 -2.95 15.93
CA SER A 579 -0.46 -3.01 14.46
C SER A 579 0.78 -2.31 13.89
N ASP A 580 1.59 -1.63 14.72
CA ASP A 580 2.82 -1.01 14.28
C ASP A 580 3.95 -2.05 14.17
N GLU A 581 4.74 -1.91 13.12
CA GLU A 581 5.91 -2.75 12.88
C GLU A 581 7.16 -1.90 13.03
N VAL A 582 8.17 -2.44 13.68
CA VAL A 582 9.40 -1.72 14.03
C VAL A 582 10.65 -2.53 13.70
N GLN A 583 11.73 -1.81 13.44
CA GLN A 583 13.04 -2.41 13.28
C GLN A 583 13.63 -2.80 14.64
N ILE A 584 14.47 -3.84 14.62
CA ILE A 584 15.28 -4.27 15.74
C ILE A 584 16.71 -4.57 15.29
N TRP A 585 17.66 -4.43 16.20
CA TRP A 585 19.04 -4.90 16.05
C TRP A 585 19.54 -5.43 17.38
N PHE A 586 20.53 -6.33 17.32
CA PHE A 586 21.22 -6.81 18.51
C PHE A 586 22.34 -5.83 18.87
N ASP A 587 22.40 -5.42 20.13
CA ASP A 587 23.49 -4.61 20.68
C ASP A 587 24.44 -5.52 21.46
N GLU A 588 25.66 -5.70 20.93
CA GLU A 588 26.69 -6.57 21.51
C GLU A 588 27.13 -6.11 22.91
N ASN A 589 27.15 -4.78 23.15
CA ASN A 589 27.64 -4.23 24.42
C ASN A 589 26.65 -4.50 25.56
N GLU A 590 25.35 -4.32 25.29
CA GLU A 590 24.28 -4.55 26.28
C GLU A 590 23.78 -6.00 26.30
N ARG A 591 24.22 -6.80 25.33
CA ARG A 591 23.79 -8.18 25.08
C ARG A 591 22.27 -8.30 25.02
N SER A 592 21.62 -7.35 24.37
CA SER A 592 20.17 -7.26 24.26
C SER A 592 19.75 -6.66 22.92
N PHE A 593 18.51 -6.89 22.52
CA PHE A 593 17.94 -6.28 21.33
C PHE A 593 17.44 -4.87 21.64
N LYS A 594 17.68 -3.94 20.71
CA LYS A 594 17.16 -2.58 20.72
C LYS A 594 16.08 -2.41 19.67
N ILE A 595 15.12 -1.53 19.94
CA ILE A 595 13.97 -1.21 19.08
C ILE A 595 14.15 0.18 18.48
N GLY A 596 13.91 0.31 17.17
CA GLY A 596 14.01 1.60 16.48
C GLY A 596 14.69 1.46 15.11
N PRO A 597 15.11 2.57 14.47
CA PRO A 597 15.35 3.87 15.09
C PRO A 597 14.09 4.61 15.56
N ILE A 598 14.25 5.40 16.62
CA ILE A 598 13.22 6.29 17.15
C ILE A 598 13.64 7.73 16.86
N LEU A 599 12.84 8.43 16.07
CA LEU A 599 13.07 9.82 15.67
C LEU A 599 12.07 10.74 16.39
N GLY A 600 12.58 11.55 17.30
CA GLY A 600 11.82 12.62 17.91
C GLY A 600 11.97 13.90 17.09
N ILE A 601 10.86 14.55 16.74
CA ILE A 601 10.87 15.86 16.09
C ILE A 601 10.64 16.90 17.17
N PHE A 602 11.62 17.75 17.45
CA PHE A 602 11.42 18.87 18.37
C PHE A 602 10.74 20.02 17.61
N ALA A 603 9.57 20.47 18.08
CA ALA A 603 8.86 21.63 17.51
C ALA A 603 7.93 22.29 18.55
N TYR A 604 7.56 23.56 18.31
CA TYR A 604 6.62 24.30 19.17
C TYR A 604 5.16 24.10 18.75
N ILE A 605 4.27 24.07 19.75
CA ILE A 605 2.82 24.05 19.55
C ILE A 605 2.35 25.48 19.24
N ILE A 606 1.66 25.64 18.11
CA ILE A 606 1.11 26.91 17.63
C ILE A 606 -0.43 26.89 17.64
N ASN A 607 -1.05 25.70 17.74
CA ASN A 607 -2.51 25.51 17.76
C ASN A 607 -3.24 26.25 16.62
N HIS A 608 -3.14 25.69 15.42
CA HIS A 608 -3.73 26.24 14.19
C HIS A 608 -4.77 25.28 13.60
N GLU A 609 -5.65 25.76 12.72
CA GLU A 609 -6.60 24.92 11.96
C GLU A 609 -5.93 23.77 11.16
N PHE A 610 -4.63 23.88 10.84
CA PHE A 610 -3.89 22.85 10.10
C PHE A 610 -3.25 21.77 11.00
N GLY A 611 -3.39 21.92 12.33
CA GLY A 611 -2.85 21.01 13.34
C GLY A 611 -2.04 21.72 14.43
N PRO A 612 -1.53 20.97 15.43
CA PRO A 612 -0.85 21.53 16.60
C PRO A 612 0.40 22.34 16.26
N PHE A 613 1.06 22.05 15.13
CA PHE A 613 2.34 22.62 14.71
C PHE A 613 2.21 23.56 13.49
N GLY A 614 1.02 24.14 13.27
CA GLY A 614 0.78 25.04 12.13
C GLY A 614 1.00 24.36 10.78
N PHE A 615 1.57 25.09 9.82
CA PHE A 615 1.90 24.57 8.47
C PHE A 615 2.87 23.37 8.49
N GLN A 616 3.71 23.24 9.52
CA GLN A 616 4.64 22.11 9.65
C GLN A 616 3.93 20.79 9.97
N SER A 617 2.70 20.84 10.50
CA SER A 617 1.89 19.64 10.82
C SER A 617 1.78 18.71 9.61
N TYR A 618 1.63 19.26 8.40
CA TYR A 618 1.56 18.46 7.17
C TYR A 618 2.88 17.73 6.88
N TYR A 619 4.02 18.40 7.10
CA TYR A 619 5.34 17.82 6.90
C TYR A 619 5.60 16.70 7.91
N PHE A 620 5.29 16.92 9.19
CA PHE A 620 5.45 15.93 10.25
C PHE A 620 4.58 14.70 10.04
N ARG A 621 3.32 14.87 9.62
CA ARG A 621 2.44 13.75 9.20
C ARG A 621 3.07 12.90 8.10
N LYS A 622 3.74 13.53 7.13
CA LYS A 622 4.43 12.79 6.05
C LYS A 622 5.69 12.09 6.53
N LEU A 623 6.48 12.70 7.42
CA LEU A 623 7.60 12.05 8.11
C LEU A 623 7.13 10.80 8.87
N MET A 624 6.06 10.91 9.65
CA MET A 624 5.46 9.77 10.38
C MET A 624 5.00 8.66 9.43
N LYS A 625 4.29 9.00 8.35
CA LYS A 625 3.80 7.99 7.40
C LYS A 625 4.94 7.24 6.73
N LEU A 626 5.97 7.95 6.27
CA LEU A 626 7.12 7.35 5.61
C LEU A 626 8.04 6.63 6.61
N GLY A 627 8.15 7.13 7.84
CA GLY A 627 8.86 6.49 8.94
C GLY A 627 8.24 5.14 9.33
N LYS A 628 6.91 5.09 9.46
CA LYS A 628 6.16 3.83 9.70
C LYS A 628 6.44 2.79 8.61
N ASN A 629 6.45 3.19 7.34
CA ASN A 629 6.82 2.29 6.23
C ASN A 629 8.28 1.80 6.29
N LYS A 630 9.15 2.48 7.06
CA LYS A 630 10.53 2.11 7.32
C LYS A 630 10.72 1.43 8.68
N GLY A 631 9.66 1.08 9.40
CA GLY A 631 9.77 0.46 10.72
C GLY A 631 10.39 1.38 11.78
N MET A 632 10.28 2.70 11.61
CA MET A 632 10.75 3.71 12.57
C MET A 632 9.59 4.22 13.40
N ILE A 633 9.87 4.51 14.67
CA ILE A 633 8.94 5.25 15.53
C ILE A 633 9.23 6.73 15.34
N VAL A 634 8.22 7.53 14.99
CA VAL A 634 8.36 8.97 14.75
C VAL A 634 7.25 9.72 15.48
N TYR A 635 7.62 10.66 16.33
CA TYR A 635 6.69 11.52 17.06
C TYR A 635 7.23 12.95 17.17
N VAL A 636 6.35 13.91 17.46
CA VAL A 636 6.73 15.32 17.70
C VAL A 636 6.63 15.59 19.20
N PHE A 637 7.55 16.38 19.76
CA PHE A 637 7.53 16.75 21.18
C PHE A 637 8.02 18.18 21.40
N THR A 638 7.71 18.74 22.57
CA THR A 638 8.29 20.00 23.06
C THR A 638 9.28 19.72 24.18
N ILE A 639 10.23 20.63 24.43
CA ILE A 639 11.20 20.46 25.53
C ILE A 639 10.56 20.40 26.92
N TRP A 640 9.32 20.90 27.07
CA TRP A 640 8.57 20.89 28.33
C TRP A 640 7.96 19.52 28.66
N ASP A 641 7.82 18.67 27.65
CA ASP A 641 7.13 17.38 27.75
C ASP A 641 8.06 16.22 28.09
N ILE A 642 9.34 16.51 28.35
CA ILE A 642 10.37 15.50 28.62
C ILE A 642 10.47 15.24 30.12
N ASN A 643 10.28 13.99 30.53
CA ASN A 643 10.63 13.51 31.85
C ASN A 643 11.90 12.66 31.75
N TRP A 644 13.04 13.27 32.12
CA TRP A 644 14.35 12.64 32.06
C TRP A 644 14.54 11.54 33.11
N GLU A 645 13.90 11.66 34.28
CA GLU A 645 13.97 10.66 35.36
C GLU A 645 13.30 9.35 34.96
N ASN A 646 12.08 9.43 34.41
CA ASN A 646 11.32 8.26 33.96
C ASN A 646 11.67 7.82 32.52
N LYS A 647 12.54 8.57 31.83
CA LYS A 647 12.90 8.37 30.41
C LYS A 647 11.68 8.28 29.49
N THR A 648 10.69 9.15 29.74
CA THR A 648 9.45 9.24 28.95
C THR A 648 9.24 10.65 28.42
N ILE A 649 8.65 10.75 27.24
CA ILE A 649 8.25 12.03 26.63
C ILE A 649 6.78 11.98 26.30
N LYS A 650 6.04 13.01 26.73
CA LYS A 650 4.68 13.23 26.22
C LYS A 650 4.81 13.78 24.79
N GLY A 651 4.40 12.99 23.80
CA GLY A 651 4.58 13.29 22.39
C GLY A 651 3.26 13.29 21.63
N TYR A 652 3.30 13.93 20.46
CA TYR A 652 2.20 14.01 19.50
C TYR A 652 2.49 13.10 18.30
N VAL A 653 1.51 12.27 17.96
CA VAL A 653 1.53 11.44 16.76
C VAL A 653 0.21 11.61 16.00
N TYR A 654 0.25 11.47 14.68
CA TYR A 654 -0.94 11.47 13.86
C TYR A 654 -1.47 10.04 13.69
N ASP A 655 -2.68 9.80 14.19
CA ASP A 655 -3.40 8.56 13.98
C ASP A 655 -4.00 8.54 12.57
N PHE A 656 -3.54 7.62 11.72
CA PHE A 656 -4.03 7.51 10.35
C PHE A 656 -5.35 6.76 10.22
N ASP A 657 -5.75 6.00 11.25
CA ASP A 657 -7.01 5.25 11.26
C ASP A 657 -8.15 6.17 11.72
N GLU A 658 -7.88 7.01 12.74
CA GLU A 658 -8.83 7.98 13.28
C GLU A 658 -8.72 9.38 12.63
N GLU A 659 -7.74 9.56 11.74
CA GLU A 659 -7.43 10.81 11.03
C GLU A 659 -7.21 12.03 11.94
N LYS A 660 -6.68 11.84 13.16
CA LYS A 660 -6.49 12.91 14.16
C LYS A 660 -5.13 12.89 14.84
N TRP A 661 -4.72 14.03 15.37
CA TRP A 661 -3.55 14.12 16.25
C TRP A 661 -3.91 13.59 17.65
N ILE A 662 -3.05 12.75 18.22
CA ILE A 662 -3.23 12.19 19.55
C ILE A 662 -1.95 12.33 20.38
N GLU A 663 -2.14 12.50 21.67
CA GLU A 663 -1.07 12.54 22.67
C GLU A 663 -0.81 11.14 23.20
N ARG A 664 0.47 10.77 23.33
CA ARG A 664 0.92 9.50 23.94
C ARG A 664 2.23 9.70 24.67
N TYR A 665 2.58 8.77 25.55
CA TYR A 665 3.91 8.71 26.16
C TYR A 665 4.81 7.81 25.32
N PHE A 666 5.97 8.34 24.93
CA PHE A 666 7.01 7.63 24.17
C PHE A 666 8.27 7.50 25.05
N CYS A 667 9.15 6.56 24.70
CA CYS A 667 10.51 6.54 25.23
C CYS A 667 11.38 7.65 24.60
N ILE A 668 12.52 7.97 25.23
CA ILE A 668 13.51 8.91 24.71
C ILE A 668 13.95 8.50 23.29
N PRO A 669 14.05 9.42 22.32
CA PRO A 669 14.37 9.07 20.95
C PRO A 669 15.87 8.81 20.78
N HIS A 670 16.22 7.99 19.80
CA HIS A 670 17.62 7.76 19.44
C HIS A 670 18.21 8.97 18.68
N VAL A 671 17.37 9.62 17.88
CA VAL A 671 17.73 10.78 17.07
C VAL A 671 16.69 11.88 17.25
N ILE A 672 17.13 13.12 17.40
CA ILE A 672 16.28 14.29 17.37
C ILE A 672 16.47 15.04 16.06
N TYR A 673 15.35 15.31 15.39
CA TYR A 673 15.28 16.27 14.29
C TYR A 673 14.73 17.59 14.83
N ASP A 674 15.64 18.54 15.02
CA ASP A 674 15.33 19.83 15.60
C ASP A 674 14.68 20.77 14.57
N ARG A 675 13.39 21.04 14.79
CA ARG A 675 12.55 21.98 14.03
C ARG A 675 11.98 23.08 14.90
N GLY A 676 12.49 23.23 16.11
CA GLY A 676 12.23 24.40 16.95
C GLY A 676 13.15 25.54 16.52
N ASP A 677 12.67 26.77 16.62
CA ASP A 677 13.53 27.95 16.62
C ASP A 677 14.33 27.93 17.93
N PHE A 678 15.59 27.51 17.87
CA PHE A 678 16.41 27.40 19.07
C PHE A 678 16.77 28.81 19.58
N VAL A 679 16.09 29.22 20.65
CA VAL A 679 16.64 29.58 21.95
C VAL A 679 18.13 29.97 21.94
N SER A 680 18.44 31.26 21.86
CA SER A 680 19.64 31.76 22.55
C SER A 680 19.46 31.58 24.07
N GLU A 681 20.54 31.48 24.84
CA GLU A 681 20.50 31.49 26.32
C GLU A 681 19.59 32.61 26.87
N LYS A 682 19.46 33.72 26.12
CA LYS A 682 18.61 34.86 26.42
C LYS A 682 17.10 34.52 26.56
N ASN A 683 16.57 33.48 25.91
CA ASN A 683 15.11 33.27 25.82
C ASN A 683 14.54 32.17 26.74
N TYR A 684 15.30 31.15 27.15
CA TYR A 684 14.75 30.01 27.92
C TYR A 684 15.62 29.57 29.12
N GLY A 685 16.76 30.22 29.38
CA GLY A 685 17.56 30.02 30.59
C GLY A 685 18.00 28.56 30.83
N GLN A 686 17.86 28.10 32.08
CA GLN A 686 18.37 26.81 32.56
C GLN A 686 17.78 25.59 31.83
N LEU A 687 16.50 25.62 31.42
CA LEU A 687 15.85 24.48 30.78
C LEU A 687 16.53 24.10 29.45
N ALA A 688 17.01 25.08 28.69
CA ALA A 688 17.72 24.84 27.44
C ALA A 688 19.10 24.20 27.69
N LEU A 689 19.79 24.61 28.75
CA LEU A 689 21.05 24.00 29.18
C LEU A 689 20.81 22.55 29.63
N ASP A 690 19.76 22.31 30.42
CA ASP A 690 19.39 20.97 30.88
C ASP A 690 19.08 20.05 29.69
N TYR A 691 18.32 20.53 28.70
CA TYR A 691 18.03 19.78 27.49
C TYR A 691 19.30 19.42 26.70
N ILE A 692 20.23 20.37 26.51
CA ILE A 692 21.50 20.12 25.81
C ILE A 692 22.37 19.12 26.58
N ASN A 693 22.45 19.25 27.90
CA ASN A 693 23.24 18.36 28.76
C ASN A 693 22.66 16.93 28.74
N ASN A 694 21.34 16.79 28.91
CA ASN A 694 20.67 15.50 28.87
C ASN A 694 20.78 14.81 27.51
N ILE A 695 20.77 15.55 26.39
CA ILE A 695 21.05 14.99 25.05
C ILE A 695 22.43 14.33 25.04
N LYS A 696 23.46 15.00 25.58
CA LYS A 696 24.82 14.47 25.63
C LYS A 696 24.91 13.26 26.55
N GLU A 697 24.37 13.35 27.76
CA GLU A 697 24.39 12.28 28.77
C GLU A 697 23.68 11.01 28.31
N ASN A 698 22.53 11.15 27.62
CA ASN A 698 21.78 10.02 27.08
C ASN A 698 22.23 9.62 25.66
N ASN A 699 23.35 10.17 25.17
CA ASN A 699 23.93 9.87 23.86
C ASN A 699 22.94 10.02 22.68
N ILE A 700 22.00 10.96 22.78
CA ILE A 700 20.98 11.22 21.76
C ILE A 700 21.63 11.92 20.58
N LYS A 701 21.41 11.41 19.37
CA LYS A 701 21.98 12.01 18.16
C LYS A 701 21.09 13.13 17.64
N LEU A 702 21.70 14.12 17.00
CA LEU A 702 20.98 15.18 16.31
C LEU A 702 21.16 15.00 14.79
N VAL A 703 20.10 15.20 14.02
CA VAL A 703 20.20 15.25 12.55
C VAL A 703 21.22 16.33 12.15
N ASN A 704 21.14 17.50 12.79
CA ASN A 704 22.16 18.54 12.74
C ASN A 704 22.60 18.85 14.18
N SER A 705 23.91 18.78 14.43
CA SER A 705 24.48 19.08 15.74
C SER A 705 24.21 20.51 16.19
N MET A 706 24.29 20.75 17.50
CA MET A 706 24.23 22.12 18.05
C MET A 706 25.34 23.00 17.48
N GLU A 707 26.52 22.45 17.19
CA GLU A 707 27.60 23.16 16.51
C GLU A 707 27.18 23.65 15.12
N CYS A 708 26.60 22.76 14.28
CA CYS A 708 26.07 23.14 12.98
C CYS A 708 24.98 24.21 13.09
N ILE A 709 24.04 24.06 14.02
CA ILE A 709 22.95 25.00 14.22
C ILE A 709 23.50 26.39 14.61
N ASN A 710 24.39 26.42 15.60
CA ASN A 710 25.03 27.66 16.08
C ASN A 710 25.88 28.34 15.01
N LEU A 711 26.60 27.55 14.19
CA LEU A 711 27.37 28.07 13.06
C LEU A 711 26.46 28.79 12.07
N THR A 712 25.38 28.13 11.61
CA THR A 712 24.49 28.67 10.57
C THR A 712 23.59 29.82 11.05
N ASN A 713 23.39 29.96 12.35
CA ASN A 713 22.60 31.05 12.93
C ASN A 713 23.38 32.38 13.04
N ASP A 714 24.71 32.35 13.00
CA ASP A 714 25.56 33.55 13.06
C ASP A 714 26.20 33.81 11.68
N LYS A 715 25.77 34.89 11.03
CA LYS A 715 26.22 35.25 9.67
C LYS A 715 27.72 35.51 9.60
N LEU A 716 28.33 36.10 10.65
CA LEU A 716 29.77 36.37 10.67
C LEU A 716 30.56 35.07 10.80
N LYS A 717 30.14 34.19 11.72
CA LYS A 717 30.77 32.86 11.87
C LYS A 717 30.64 32.02 10.61
N THR A 718 29.47 32.07 9.95
CA THR A 718 29.28 31.39 8.66
C THR A 718 30.24 31.93 7.60
N TYR A 719 30.39 33.25 7.48
CA TYR A 719 31.35 33.85 6.54
C TYR A 719 32.79 33.40 6.84
N GLU A 720 33.23 33.53 8.08
CA GLU A 720 34.58 33.13 8.51
C GLU A 720 34.85 31.64 8.29
N PHE A 721 33.84 30.80 8.56
CA PHE A 721 33.91 29.37 8.31
C PHE A 721 34.08 29.06 6.82
N LEU A 722 33.21 29.61 5.96
CA LEU A 722 33.28 29.37 4.52
C LEU A 722 34.59 29.88 3.90
N LYS A 723 35.10 31.00 4.41
CA LYS A 723 36.37 31.61 3.98
C LYS A 723 37.60 30.72 4.24
N LYS A 724 37.52 29.74 5.14
CA LYS A 724 38.61 28.75 5.34
C LYS A 724 38.94 27.97 4.06
N ASN A 725 38.00 27.84 3.13
CA ASN A 725 38.23 27.23 1.84
C ASN A 725 38.48 28.31 0.78
N TYR A 726 39.71 28.36 0.25
CA TYR A 726 40.12 29.37 -0.75
C TYR A 726 39.22 29.41 -1.99
N TYR A 727 38.68 28.25 -2.43
CA TYR A 727 37.74 28.23 -3.56
C TYR A 727 36.40 28.87 -3.21
N LEU A 728 35.93 28.75 -1.96
CA LEU A 728 34.65 29.34 -1.55
C LEU A 728 34.73 30.86 -1.34
N GLU A 729 35.90 31.39 -0.98
CA GLU A 729 36.11 32.82 -0.71
C GLU A 729 35.67 33.71 -1.89
N GLU A 730 35.91 33.28 -3.14
CA GLU A 730 35.52 34.01 -4.36
C GLU A 730 34.00 34.15 -4.54
N PHE A 731 33.20 33.34 -3.84
CA PHE A 731 31.74 33.31 -3.93
C PHE A 731 31.07 33.94 -2.71
N LEU A 732 31.82 34.62 -1.84
CA LEU A 732 31.28 35.28 -0.65
C LEU A 732 31.28 36.81 -0.86
N PRO A 733 30.17 37.51 -0.54
CA PRO A 733 30.23 38.95 -0.37
C PRO A 733 31.15 39.27 0.81
N GLU A 734 32.05 40.25 0.65
CA GLU A 734 32.93 40.62 1.75
C GLU A 734 32.10 41.04 2.97
N THR A 735 32.44 40.51 4.13
CA THR A 735 31.66 40.67 5.37
C THR A 735 32.61 40.91 6.54
N SER A 736 32.25 41.86 7.41
CA SER A 736 32.99 42.19 8.62
C SER A 736 32.03 42.52 9.77
N GLN A 737 32.53 42.45 11.00
CA GLN A 737 31.85 43.05 12.15
C GLN A 737 31.59 44.54 11.89
N TYR A 738 30.39 45.04 12.21
CA TYR A 738 30.04 46.45 12.05
C TYR A 738 30.67 47.30 13.16
N ASN A 739 31.28 48.40 12.75
CA ASN A 739 31.67 49.55 13.56
C ASN A 739 31.90 50.76 12.63
N ASN A 740 32.07 51.96 13.21
CA ASN A 740 32.24 53.18 12.41
C ASN A 740 33.42 53.13 11.45
N LYS A 741 34.55 52.53 11.82
CA LYS A 741 35.71 52.40 10.92
C LYS A 741 35.39 51.52 9.72
N THR A 742 34.81 50.34 9.96
CA THR A 742 34.41 49.40 8.90
C THR A 742 33.30 49.94 8.01
N LEU A 743 32.39 50.75 8.56
CA LEU A 743 31.36 51.45 7.77
C LEU A 743 31.99 52.30 6.68
N TYR A 744 32.88 53.21 7.06
CA TYR A 744 33.50 54.13 6.09
C TYR A 744 34.45 53.42 5.12
N ASP A 745 35.16 52.38 5.58
CA ASP A 745 35.98 51.53 4.70
C ASP A 745 35.13 50.82 3.64
N PHE A 746 34.04 50.17 4.03
CA PHE A 746 33.18 49.43 3.12
C PHE A 746 32.43 50.35 2.14
N VAL A 747 31.90 51.51 2.56
CA VAL A 747 31.25 52.45 1.63
C VAL A 747 32.24 53.14 0.69
N HIS A 748 33.52 53.21 1.07
CA HIS A 748 34.58 53.71 0.19
C HIS A 748 34.93 52.67 -0.89
N ARG A 749 35.09 51.39 -0.49
CA ARG A 749 35.43 50.30 -1.40
C ARG A 749 34.24 49.84 -2.26
N TYR A 750 33.03 49.95 -1.74
CA TYR A 750 31.80 49.47 -2.39
C TYR A 750 30.75 50.57 -2.47
N LYS A 751 30.17 50.74 -3.67
CA LYS A 751 29.08 51.72 -3.89
C LYS A 751 27.85 51.46 -3.01
N LYS A 752 27.59 50.19 -2.66
CA LYS A 752 26.46 49.78 -1.83
C LYS A 752 26.92 48.80 -0.77
N VAL A 753 26.37 48.92 0.43
CA VAL A 753 26.66 48.03 1.58
C VAL A 753 25.38 47.74 2.34
N TYR A 754 25.36 46.62 3.06
CA TYR A 754 24.28 46.24 3.95
C TYR A 754 24.78 46.09 5.37
N ILE A 755 24.06 46.68 6.32
CA ILE A 755 24.22 46.42 7.75
C ILE A 755 23.08 45.53 8.20
N LYS A 756 23.41 44.39 8.81
CA LYS A 756 22.45 43.34 9.15
C LYS A 756 22.78 42.78 10.54
N LEU A 757 21.78 42.32 11.28
CA LEU A 757 22.01 41.57 12.51
C LEU A 757 22.77 40.26 12.23
N ARG A 758 23.70 39.93 13.13
CA ARG A 758 24.47 38.67 13.16
C ARG A 758 23.55 37.48 13.23
N ASP A 759 22.67 37.47 14.23
CA ASP A 759 21.58 36.54 14.44
C ASP A 759 20.25 37.20 14.06
N GLY A 760 19.41 36.53 13.29
CA GLY A 760 18.08 37.08 13.01
C GLY A 760 17.49 36.67 11.68
N SER A 761 16.16 36.66 11.66
CA SER A 761 15.29 36.34 10.53
C SER A 761 14.34 37.51 10.23
N ARG A 762 13.67 37.48 9.06
CA ARG A 762 12.57 38.40 8.67
C ARG A 762 12.96 39.82 8.26
N SER A 763 14.19 40.05 7.82
CA SER A 763 14.64 41.35 7.29
C SER A 763 14.45 42.56 8.22
N LYS A 764 14.23 42.34 9.53
CA LYS A 764 14.16 43.40 10.55
C LYS A 764 15.58 43.86 10.91
N GLY A 765 15.77 45.17 11.07
CA GLY A 765 17.09 45.74 11.35
C GLY A 765 18.06 45.76 10.17
N ILE A 766 17.64 45.51 8.92
CA ILE A 766 18.53 45.64 7.77
C ILE A 766 18.59 47.11 7.31
N PHE A 767 19.80 47.65 7.21
CA PHE A 767 20.06 48.95 6.58
C PHE A 767 20.81 48.75 5.25
N SER A 768 20.24 49.24 4.16
CA SER A 768 20.92 49.39 2.88
C SER A 768 21.50 50.78 2.79
N ILE A 769 22.80 50.91 2.53
CA ILE A 769 23.48 52.20 2.37
C ILE A 769 24.08 52.24 0.97
N GLU A 770 23.72 53.25 0.18
CA GLU A 770 24.23 53.50 -1.16
C GLU A 770 24.92 54.85 -1.21
N LYS A 771 26.18 54.86 -1.66
CA LYS A 771 26.96 56.08 -1.84
C LYS A 771 26.49 56.80 -3.11
N ILE A 772 25.95 58.02 -2.95
CA ILE A 772 25.52 58.86 -4.07
C ILE A 772 26.72 59.67 -4.59
N ASN A 773 27.47 60.28 -3.68
CA ASN A 773 28.77 60.92 -3.93
C ASN A 773 29.65 60.81 -2.66
N ASP A 774 30.79 61.48 -2.59
CA ASP A 774 31.75 61.33 -1.48
C ASP A 774 31.20 61.73 -0.10
N ASP A 775 30.24 62.66 -0.06
CA ASP A 775 29.70 63.21 1.18
C ASP A 775 28.24 62.84 1.44
N VAL A 776 27.54 62.24 0.47
CA VAL A 776 26.09 61.99 0.54
C VAL A 776 25.76 60.50 0.35
N TYR A 777 24.99 59.97 1.30
CA TYR A 777 24.62 58.56 1.39
C TYR A 777 23.09 58.40 1.44
N LEU A 778 22.57 57.47 0.63
CA LEU A 778 21.19 57.07 0.64
C LEU A 778 21.01 55.83 1.53
N ILE A 779 20.15 55.94 2.53
CA ILE A 779 19.86 54.86 3.49
C ILE A 779 18.44 54.38 3.26
N THR A 780 18.27 53.06 3.18
CA THR A 780 16.95 52.40 3.13
C THR A 780 16.86 51.33 4.20
N HIS A 781 15.85 51.41 5.07
CA HIS A 781 15.60 50.42 6.13
C HIS A 781 14.11 50.34 6.46
N LYS A 782 13.68 49.36 7.26
CA LYS A 782 12.33 49.33 7.82
C LYS A 782 12.30 50.00 9.20
N ASN A 783 11.20 50.67 9.55
CA ASN A 783 10.95 51.09 10.93
C ASN A 783 10.36 49.94 11.78
N LEU A 784 10.13 50.17 13.08
CA LEU A 784 9.60 49.16 14.02
C LEU A 784 8.24 48.58 13.59
N TYR A 785 7.45 49.36 12.83
CA TYR A 785 6.15 48.96 12.30
C TYR A 785 6.23 48.25 10.93
N GLY A 786 7.44 48.08 10.37
CA GLY A 786 7.68 47.39 9.11
C GLY A 786 7.56 48.24 7.84
N TYR A 787 7.34 49.56 7.97
CA TYR A 787 7.31 50.48 6.83
C TYR A 787 8.72 50.80 6.33
N ASN A 788 8.89 50.88 5.01
CA ASN A 788 10.15 51.27 4.39
C ASN A 788 10.40 52.77 4.58
N ILE A 789 11.57 53.10 5.12
CA ILE A 789 12.12 54.45 5.26
C ILE A 789 13.25 54.60 4.24
N LYS A 790 13.26 55.73 3.54
CA LYS A 790 14.32 56.12 2.61
C LYS A 790 14.76 57.54 2.96
N ILE A 791 16.03 57.72 3.31
CA ILE A 791 16.57 59.01 3.76
C ILE A 791 17.96 59.23 3.17
N THR A 792 18.29 60.48 2.87
CA THR A 792 19.63 60.88 2.43
C THR A 792 20.31 61.61 3.58
N LEU A 793 21.53 61.18 3.94
CA LEU A 793 22.34 61.78 5.00
C LEU A 793 23.73 62.15 4.49
N ASP A 794 24.32 63.16 5.11
CA ASP A 794 25.73 63.47 4.93
C ASP A 794 26.63 62.47 5.68
N LYS A 795 27.93 62.53 5.40
CA LYS A 795 28.97 61.70 6.03
C LYS A 795 28.99 61.80 7.56
N ASP A 796 28.75 63.00 8.11
CA ASP A 796 28.88 63.30 9.53
C ASP A 796 27.69 62.82 10.37
N ASN A 797 26.53 62.61 9.74
CA ASN A 797 25.31 62.14 10.37
C ASN A 797 25.02 60.64 10.15
N LEU A 798 25.70 59.99 9.20
CA LEU A 798 25.46 58.60 8.81
C LEU A 798 25.59 57.61 9.98
N SER A 799 26.75 57.56 10.64
CA SER A 799 27.03 56.62 11.74
C SER A 799 26.08 56.81 12.93
N ARG A 800 25.90 58.06 13.36
CA ARG A 800 25.00 58.44 14.45
C ARG A 800 23.56 58.00 14.20
N TYR A 801 23.08 58.16 12.97
CA TYR A 801 21.74 57.72 12.58
C TYR A 801 21.58 56.21 12.72
N ILE A 802 22.52 55.43 12.18
CA ILE A 802 22.49 53.97 12.22
C ILE A 802 22.53 53.48 13.67
N GLU A 803 23.45 53.99 14.49
CA GLU A 803 23.58 53.60 15.91
C GLU A 803 22.32 53.92 16.71
N ASN A 804 21.68 55.07 16.47
CA ASN A 804 20.41 55.43 17.12
C ASN A 804 19.29 54.48 16.69
N LYS A 805 19.21 54.11 15.41
CA LYS A 805 18.22 53.13 14.94
C LYS A 805 18.48 51.73 15.47
N ILE A 806 19.74 51.31 15.59
CA ILE A 806 20.11 50.04 16.23
C ILE A 806 19.59 49.99 17.68
N LYS A 807 19.75 51.09 18.44
CA LYS A 807 19.22 51.21 19.81
C LYS A 807 17.69 51.15 19.85
N GLU A 808 16.99 51.75 18.88
CA GLU A 808 15.52 51.64 18.76
C GLU A 808 15.04 50.19 18.59
N PHE A 809 15.88 49.30 18.04
CA PHE A 809 15.60 47.86 17.93
C PHE A 809 16.04 47.06 19.17
N GLU A 810 16.42 47.71 20.27
CA GLU A 810 16.90 47.07 21.51
C GLU A 810 18.12 46.15 21.29
N CYS A 811 18.96 46.48 20.30
CA CYS A 811 20.15 45.71 19.94
C CYS A 811 21.44 46.49 20.27
N SER A 812 22.56 45.77 20.46
CA SER A 812 23.89 46.37 20.51
C SER A 812 24.48 46.55 19.11
N VAL A 813 25.41 47.50 18.95
CA VAL A 813 26.22 47.66 17.73
C VAL A 813 27.02 46.38 17.45
N ASP A 814 27.46 45.68 18.48
CA ASP A 814 28.22 44.43 18.37
C ASP A 814 27.39 43.26 17.81
N ASP A 815 26.06 43.40 17.79
CA ASP A 815 25.14 42.42 17.21
C ASP A 815 25.02 42.59 15.68
N TYR A 816 25.72 43.54 15.05
CA TYR A 816 25.62 43.83 13.63
C TYR A 816 26.88 43.48 12.82
N ILE A 817 26.67 43.06 11.58
CA ILE A 817 27.69 42.94 10.54
C ILE A 817 27.50 44.01 9.48
N ILE A 818 28.58 44.34 8.78
CA ILE A 818 28.56 45.05 7.50
C ILE A 818 28.99 44.11 6.38
N GLN A 819 28.26 44.14 5.27
CA GLN A 819 28.45 43.26 4.13
C GLN A 819 28.42 44.04 2.82
N GLN A 820 29.26 43.65 1.86
CA GLN A 820 29.26 44.18 0.50
C GLN A 820 27.85 44.09 -0.12
N GLY A 821 27.38 45.20 -0.67
CA GLY A 821 26.10 45.27 -1.37
C GLY A 821 26.24 44.82 -2.82
N LEU A 822 25.65 43.69 -3.15
CA LEU A 822 25.63 43.11 -4.50
C LEU A 822 24.33 43.48 -5.23
N VAL A 823 24.42 43.62 -6.55
CA VAL A 823 23.27 43.86 -7.43
C VAL A 823 22.97 42.57 -8.18
N PHE A 824 21.90 41.89 -7.79
CA PHE A 824 21.49 40.64 -8.41
C PHE A 824 20.54 40.84 -9.59
N ALA A 825 20.54 39.88 -10.51
CA ALA A 825 19.56 39.77 -11.56
C ALA A 825 18.15 39.66 -10.98
N LYS A 826 17.16 40.09 -11.77
CA LYS A 826 15.75 40.08 -11.38
C LYS A 826 14.94 39.11 -12.23
N TYR A 827 13.96 38.47 -11.60
CA TYR A 827 12.97 37.62 -12.25
C TYR A 827 11.65 38.38 -12.28
N ASP A 828 11.13 38.73 -13.46
CA ASP A 828 9.89 39.54 -13.57
C ASP A 828 9.99 40.85 -12.75
N ASN A 829 11.14 41.55 -12.86
CA ASN A 829 11.49 42.76 -12.09
C ASN A 829 11.50 42.59 -10.55
N LYS A 830 11.48 41.34 -10.04
CA LYS A 830 11.51 41.02 -8.62
C LYS A 830 12.83 40.35 -8.23
N ASN A 831 13.26 40.62 -7.01
CA ASN A 831 14.43 39.96 -6.42
C ASN A 831 14.15 38.46 -6.26
N PHE A 832 15.16 37.65 -6.52
CA PHE A 832 15.08 36.22 -6.30
C PHE A 832 16.38 35.66 -5.74
N GLU A 833 16.25 34.53 -5.06
CA GLU A 833 17.35 33.67 -4.64
C GLU A 833 17.10 32.25 -5.11
N ILE A 834 18.17 31.50 -5.36
CA ILE A 834 18.08 30.06 -5.61
C ILE A 834 18.57 29.32 -4.36
N ARG A 835 17.65 28.66 -3.68
CA ARG A 835 17.93 27.76 -2.56
C ARG A 835 18.32 26.39 -3.08
N VAL A 836 19.52 25.92 -2.76
CA VAL A 836 20.00 24.55 -3.02
C VAL A 836 19.96 23.76 -1.71
N VAL A 837 19.18 22.68 -1.66
CA VAL A 837 19.10 21.83 -0.46
C VAL A 837 20.00 20.61 -0.64
N MET A 838 20.91 20.41 0.29
CA MET A 838 21.81 19.28 0.40
C MET A 838 21.40 18.41 1.58
N GLN A 839 21.32 17.09 1.39
CA GLN A 839 21.00 16.16 2.46
C GLN A 839 21.85 14.90 2.34
N LYS A 840 22.21 14.31 3.48
CA LYS A 840 22.85 12.99 3.52
C LYS A 840 21.85 11.88 3.21
N ASN A 841 22.31 10.86 2.49
CA ASN A 841 21.54 9.63 2.26
C ASN A 841 21.76 8.60 3.39
N SER A 842 21.25 7.38 3.20
CA SER A 842 21.43 6.24 4.12
C SER A 842 22.87 5.82 4.39
N LYS A 843 23.86 6.33 3.63
CA LYS A 843 25.30 6.06 3.82
C LYS A 843 26.03 7.25 4.44
N GLY A 844 25.31 8.29 4.84
CA GLY A 844 25.92 9.53 5.33
C GLY A 844 26.58 10.37 4.22
N ILE A 845 26.28 10.13 2.94
CA ILE A 845 26.89 10.85 1.81
C ILE A 845 25.99 12.01 1.39
N TRP A 846 26.56 13.22 1.29
CA TRP A 846 25.86 14.41 0.82
C TRP A 846 25.38 14.28 -0.63
N LEU A 847 24.11 14.58 -0.85
CA LEU A 847 23.49 14.65 -2.17
C LEU A 847 22.66 15.92 -2.29
N ARG A 848 22.67 16.51 -3.49
CA ARG A 848 21.70 17.57 -3.84
C ARG A 848 20.29 16.98 -3.90
N THR A 849 19.39 17.47 -3.04
CA THR A 849 17.99 17.03 -3.01
C THR A 849 17.15 17.82 -3.99
N CYS A 850 17.25 19.15 -3.95
CA CYS A 850 16.48 20.04 -4.81
C CYS A 850 17.12 21.41 -4.97
N MET A 851 16.55 22.18 -5.89
CA MET A 851 16.80 23.60 -6.07
C MET A 851 15.44 24.29 -6.20
N VAL A 852 15.21 25.35 -5.43
CA VAL A 852 13.95 26.09 -5.41
C VAL A 852 14.27 27.57 -5.53
N GLY A 853 13.55 28.27 -6.41
CA GLY A 853 13.63 29.71 -6.50
C GLY A 853 12.68 30.36 -5.50
N ARG A 854 13.19 31.28 -4.69
CA ARG A 854 12.42 32.13 -3.78
C ARG A 854 12.35 33.51 -4.43
N VAL A 855 11.14 33.99 -4.76
CA VAL A 855 10.93 35.26 -5.48
C VAL A 855 10.09 36.21 -4.64
N ALA A 856 10.51 37.46 -4.50
CA ALA A 856 9.75 38.45 -3.76
C ALA A 856 8.37 38.70 -4.41
N ILE A 857 7.33 38.91 -3.60
CA ILE A 857 5.98 39.20 -4.10
C ILE A 857 5.89 40.60 -4.70
N ASN A 858 6.59 41.58 -4.11
CA ASN A 858 6.61 42.97 -4.56
C ASN A 858 8.00 43.37 -5.08
N ASN A 859 8.03 44.33 -6.00
CA ASN A 859 9.28 44.87 -6.55
C ASN A 859 10.15 45.46 -5.44
N ASP A 860 11.47 45.28 -5.56
CA ASP A 860 12.50 45.88 -4.69
C ASP A 860 12.40 45.57 -3.18
N LYS A 861 11.57 44.61 -2.75
CA LYS A 861 11.60 44.07 -1.38
C LYS A 861 12.72 43.04 -1.19
N PHE A 862 13.32 43.03 0.00
CA PHE A 862 14.14 41.89 0.45
C PHE A 862 13.27 40.65 0.60
N LEU A 863 13.86 39.48 0.36
CA LEU A 863 13.18 38.20 0.57
C LEU A 863 12.93 37.97 2.06
N ASP A 864 11.68 37.66 2.39
CA ASP A 864 11.20 37.32 3.73
C ASP A 864 10.15 36.21 3.58
N SER A 865 10.09 35.29 4.54
CA SER A 865 9.25 34.08 4.50
C SER A 865 7.75 34.34 4.34
N TRP A 866 7.29 35.57 4.60
CA TRP A 866 5.88 35.98 4.51
C TRP A 866 5.52 36.67 3.19
N ASP A 867 6.53 37.17 2.46
CA ASP A 867 6.38 38.05 1.30
C ASP A 867 7.08 37.46 0.05
N GLU A 868 7.15 36.12 -0.04
CA GLU A 868 7.80 35.39 -1.13
C GLU A 868 6.90 34.34 -1.79
N LYS A 869 7.19 34.07 -3.07
CA LYS A 869 6.58 33.00 -3.85
C LYS A 869 7.65 32.01 -4.28
N ASN A 870 7.41 30.73 -4.02
CA ASN A 870 8.28 29.66 -4.45
C ASN A 870 8.02 29.29 -5.92
N ILE A 871 9.09 29.18 -6.71
CA ILE A 871 9.07 28.83 -8.13
C ILE A 871 10.12 27.73 -8.37
N ARG A 872 9.91 26.91 -9.41
CA ARG A 872 10.96 25.97 -9.86
C ARG A 872 12.17 26.75 -10.34
N SER A 873 13.36 26.44 -9.80
CA SER A 873 14.60 27.12 -10.18
C SER A 873 14.86 27.08 -11.68
N SER A 874 14.53 25.97 -12.36
CA SER A 874 14.66 25.83 -13.82
C SER A 874 13.87 26.89 -14.60
N LYS A 875 12.74 27.37 -14.07
CA LYS A 875 11.97 28.44 -14.73
C LYS A 875 12.70 29.78 -14.63
N ILE A 876 13.21 30.08 -13.44
CA ILE A 876 13.97 31.31 -13.18
C ILE A 876 15.25 31.32 -14.01
N LEU A 877 16.03 30.23 -13.96
CA LEU A 877 17.31 30.15 -14.67
C LEU A 877 17.13 30.31 -16.19
N LYS A 878 16.11 29.66 -16.77
CA LYS A 878 15.78 29.78 -18.18
C LYS A 878 15.40 31.21 -18.58
N GLU A 879 14.57 31.88 -17.78
CA GLU A 879 14.07 33.22 -18.10
C GLU A 879 15.14 34.31 -17.89
N CYS A 880 15.93 34.22 -16.81
CA CYS A 880 16.95 35.21 -16.48
C CYS A 880 18.26 35.03 -17.27
N PHE A 881 18.68 33.79 -17.53
CA PHE A 881 20.04 33.50 -18.06
C PHE A 881 20.05 32.76 -19.40
N LYS A 882 18.89 32.34 -19.91
CA LYS A 882 18.71 31.74 -21.25
C LYS A 882 19.72 30.62 -21.54
N GLU A 883 20.57 30.75 -22.56
CA GLU A 883 21.60 29.78 -22.94
C GLU A 883 22.65 29.50 -21.85
N ASN A 884 22.77 30.37 -20.84
CA ASN A 884 23.70 30.22 -19.74
C ASN A 884 23.10 29.49 -18.52
N GLU A 885 21.87 28.96 -18.61
CA GLU A 885 21.18 28.35 -17.46
C GLU A 885 21.97 27.19 -16.83
N ASP A 886 22.58 26.34 -17.65
CA ASP A 886 23.33 25.17 -17.17
C ASP A 886 24.67 25.57 -16.56
N ILE A 887 25.33 26.62 -17.08
CA ILE A 887 26.58 27.15 -16.51
C ILE A 887 26.35 27.64 -15.08
N VAL A 888 25.32 28.47 -14.88
CA VAL A 888 24.98 29.03 -13.57
C VAL A 888 24.52 27.93 -12.61
N LYS A 889 23.73 26.97 -13.11
CA LYS A 889 23.28 25.81 -12.34
C LYS A 889 24.45 24.94 -11.86
N ASP A 890 25.37 24.60 -12.75
CA ASP A 890 26.51 23.74 -12.43
C ASP A 890 27.51 24.43 -11.50
N LYS A 891 27.71 25.76 -11.64
CA LYS A 891 28.43 26.57 -10.65
C LYS A 891 27.82 26.44 -9.26
N MET A 892 26.52 26.67 -9.11
CA MET A 892 25.83 26.53 -7.81
C MET A 892 25.95 25.11 -7.24
N ILE A 893 25.83 24.08 -8.08
CA ILE A 893 25.95 22.67 -7.65
C ILE A 893 27.37 22.40 -7.14
N LYS A 894 28.39 22.86 -7.87
CA LYS A 894 29.79 22.71 -7.49
C LYS A 894 30.08 23.44 -6.19
N ILE A 895 29.70 24.71 -6.06
CA ILE A 895 29.87 25.49 -4.83
C ILE A 895 29.17 24.79 -3.65
N SER A 896 27.93 24.31 -3.86
CA SER A 896 27.19 23.57 -2.83
C SER A 896 27.92 22.33 -2.34
N LYS A 897 28.64 21.65 -3.24
CA LYS A 897 29.44 20.47 -2.90
C LYS A 897 30.65 20.86 -2.04
N TYR A 898 31.37 21.93 -2.40
CA TYR A 898 32.49 22.44 -1.59
C TYR A 898 32.04 22.88 -0.18
N VAL A 899 30.87 23.51 -0.05
CA VAL A 899 30.33 23.90 1.26
C VAL A 899 30.11 22.68 2.16
N VAL A 900 29.44 21.64 1.67
CA VAL A 900 29.18 20.45 2.49
C VAL A 900 30.42 19.59 2.73
N ASP A 901 31.39 19.62 1.81
CA ASP A 901 32.69 18.96 2.01
C ASP A 901 33.50 19.68 3.10
N LEU A 902 33.44 21.01 3.17
CA LEU A 902 34.04 21.77 4.26
C LEU A 902 33.40 21.44 5.61
N ILE A 903 32.06 21.31 5.67
CA ILE A 903 31.33 20.87 6.87
C ILE A 903 31.84 19.51 7.36
N ASP A 904 31.98 18.53 6.45
CA ASP A 904 32.48 17.20 6.80
C ASP A 904 33.97 17.24 7.20
N ASN A 905 34.82 18.02 6.51
CA ASN A 905 36.25 18.15 6.82
C ASN A 905 36.52 18.78 8.19
N GLU A 906 35.66 19.71 8.62
CA GLU A 906 35.73 20.33 9.95
C GLU A 906 35.02 19.48 11.02
N ASN A 907 34.60 18.25 10.69
CA ASN A 907 33.94 17.28 11.57
C ASN A 907 32.60 17.76 12.16
N ILE A 908 31.94 18.73 11.51
CA ILE A 908 30.65 19.24 11.97
C ILE A 908 29.55 18.25 11.55
N ILE A 909 28.85 17.69 12.54
CA ILE A 909 27.76 16.74 12.26
C ILE A 909 26.55 17.49 11.71
N ALA A 910 26.25 17.26 10.44
CA ALA A 910 25.05 17.74 9.77
C ALA A 910 24.51 16.70 8.76
N GLY A 911 23.20 16.60 8.67
CA GLY A 911 22.44 15.75 7.75
C GLY A 911 21.62 16.51 6.72
N GLU A 912 21.34 17.80 6.96
CA GLU A 912 20.64 18.68 6.03
C GLU A 912 21.17 20.11 6.14
N VAL A 913 21.46 20.74 5.00
CA VAL A 913 21.71 22.18 4.91
C VAL A 913 21.11 22.74 3.62
N ALA A 914 20.72 24.00 3.64
CA ALA A 914 20.30 24.75 2.47
C ALA A 914 21.23 25.95 2.25
N ILE A 915 21.57 26.19 1.00
CA ILE A 915 22.47 27.26 0.58
C ILE A 915 21.66 28.18 -0.34
N ASP A 916 21.53 29.43 0.05
CA ASP A 916 20.80 30.45 -0.71
C ASP A 916 21.77 31.24 -1.55
N PHE A 917 21.55 31.24 -2.87
CA PHE A 917 22.41 31.91 -3.84
C PHE A 917 21.75 33.14 -4.44
N GLY A 918 22.52 34.22 -4.52
CA GLY A 918 22.27 35.37 -5.37
C GLY A 918 23.09 35.26 -6.65
N ILE A 919 22.55 35.72 -7.78
CA ILE A 919 23.20 35.65 -9.08
C ILE A 919 23.12 37.04 -9.72
N ASP A 920 24.26 37.61 -10.13
CA ASP A 920 24.29 38.91 -10.81
C ASP A 920 24.06 38.80 -12.33
N GLU A 921 23.92 39.94 -13.01
CA GLU A 921 23.72 39.98 -14.47
C GLU A 921 24.94 39.49 -15.27
N ASN A 922 26.12 39.41 -14.63
CA ASN A 922 27.36 38.92 -15.22
C ASN A 922 27.57 37.40 -14.96
N LEU A 923 26.54 36.69 -14.49
CA LEU A 923 26.57 35.24 -14.19
C LEU A 923 27.51 34.86 -13.04
N ASN A 924 27.88 35.81 -12.17
CA ASN A 924 28.57 35.53 -10.92
C ASN A 924 27.58 35.04 -9.88
N VAL A 925 28.00 34.07 -9.09
CA VAL A 925 27.18 33.37 -8.10
C VAL A 925 27.73 33.70 -6.72
N TYR A 926 26.87 34.10 -5.79
CA TYR A 926 27.26 34.45 -4.43
C TYR A 926 26.44 33.66 -3.40
N ILE A 927 27.09 33.12 -2.38
CA ILE A 927 26.44 32.51 -1.22
C ILE A 927 25.93 33.65 -0.33
N ILE A 928 24.62 33.69 -0.12
CA ILE A 928 23.95 34.73 0.68
C ILE A 928 23.71 34.23 2.10
N GLU A 929 23.27 32.99 2.23
CA GLU A 929 22.94 32.37 3.51
C GLU A 929 23.17 30.86 3.47
N LEU A 930 23.57 30.30 4.61
CA LEU A 930 23.65 28.87 4.87
C LEU A 930 22.69 28.55 6.02
N ASN A 931 21.72 27.66 5.81
CA ASN A 931 20.65 27.38 6.76
C ASN A 931 20.60 25.89 7.10
N SER A 932 20.67 25.55 8.40
CA SER A 932 20.62 24.16 8.89
C SER A 932 19.21 23.67 9.25
N LYS A 933 18.17 24.51 9.17
CA LYS A 933 16.76 24.13 9.41
C LYS A 933 15.85 24.58 8.27
N PRO A 934 16.13 24.25 7.00
CA PRO A 934 15.40 24.82 5.88
C PRO A 934 13.92 24.43 5.85
N ASP A 935 13.07 25.33 5.38
CA ASP A 935 11.65 25.04 5.15
C ASP A 935 11.44 24.04 4.01
N ASN A 936 10.37 23.27 4.10
CA ASN A 936 9.99 22.34 3.04
C ASN A 936 9.18 23.03 1.93
N LEU A 937 9.88 23.73 1.05
CA LEU A 937 9.29 24.52 -0.05
C LEU A 937 8.83 23.68 -1.25
N LEU A 938 9.07 22.37 -1.25
CA LEU A 938 8.81 21.50 -2.40
C LEU A 938 7.31 21.28 -2.68
N ALA A 939 6.48 21.33 -1.63
CA ALA A 939 5.04 21.22 -1.78
C ALA A 939 4.44 22.43 -2.52
N SER A 940 4.91 23.65 -2.22
CA SER A 940 4.40 24.88 -2.83
C SER A 940 4.69 25.00 -4.33
N ILE A 941 5.66 24.25 -4.85
CA ILE A 941 5.99 24.21 -6.29
C ILE A 941 5.52 22.93 -7.00
N GLY A 942 4.66 22.14 -6.34
CA GLY A 942 4.12 20.89 -6.87
C GLY A 942 5.16 19.78 -7.07
N ALA A 943 6.32 19.85 -6.42
CA ALA A 943 7.44 18.90 -6.57
C ALA A 943 7.32 17.71 -5.59
N TYR A 944 6.15 17.06 -5.54
CA TYR A 944 5.84 16.03 -4.52
C TYR A 944 6.79 14.82 -4.51
N LYS A 945 7.30 14.40 -5.67
CA LYS A 945 8.30 13.30 -5.76
C LYS A 945 9.60 13.68 -5.03
N ARG A 946 10.10 14.90 -5.27
CA ARG A 946 11.30 15.43 -4.60
C ARG A 946 11.07 15.64 -3.11
N ARG A 947 9.87 16.06 -2.72
CA ARG A 947 9.48 16.17 -1.29
C ARG A 947 9.60 14.83 -0.57
N ASN A 948 9.11 13.75 -1.18
CA ASN A 948 9.23 12.41 -0.58
C ASN A 948 10.70 11.95 -0.51
N ILE A 949 11.52 12.26 -1.51
CA ILE A 949 12.98 12.01 -1.45
C ILE A 949 13.59 12.78 -0.28
N ALA A 950 13.25 14.06 -0.11
CA ALA A 950 13.77 14.89 0.97
C ALA A 950 13.45 14.31 2.36
N ILE A 951 12.20 13.87 2.55
CA ILE A 951 11.75 13.22 3.78
C ILE A 951 12.48 11.90 4.01
N ASN A 952 12.58 11.06 2.98
CA ASN A 952 13.24 9.77 3.09
C ASN A 952 14.72 9.91 3.48
N ARG A 953 15.42 10.94 2.97
CA ARG A 953 16.82 11.20 3.33
C ARG A 953 16.99 11.53 4.81
N ILE A 954 16.11 12.35 5.40
CA ILE A 954 16.12 12.62 6.85
C ILE A 954 15.92 11.32 7.65
N LEU A 955 14.94 10.49 7.27
CA LEU A 955 14.67 9.22 7.95
C LEU A 955 15.85 8.24 7.81
N GLU A 956 16.42 8.13 6.62
CA GLU A 956 17.56 7.26 6.30
C GLU A 956 18.85 7.71 6.99
N TYR A 957 19.10 9.01 7.05
CA TYR A 957 20.24 9.55 7.76
C TYR A 957 20.07 9.39 9.28
N SER A 958 18.86 9.57 9.81
CA SER A 958 18.56 9.27 11.22
C SER A 958 18.88 7.80 11.53
N LYS A 959 18.52 6.87 10.64
CA LYS A 959 18.92 5.47 10.78
C LYS A 959 20.44 5.27 10.74
N PHE A 960 21.13 5.93 9.81
CA PHE A 960 22.60 5.89 9.73
C PHE A 960 23.27 6.35 11.03
N LEU A 961 22.77 7.43 11.65
CA LEU A 961 23.30 7.94 12.92
C LEU A 961 23.23 6.93 14.07
N VAL A 962 22.17 6.11 14.11
CA VAL A 962 22.02 5.03 15.11
C VAL A 962 22.94 3.85 14.83
N GLN A 963 23.22 3.54 13.55
CA GLN A 963 24.00 2.36 13.18
C GLN A 963 25.52 2.59 13.22
N LYS A 964 25.99 3.81 12.94
CA LYS A 964 27.43 4.14 12.91
C LYS A 964 28.13 3.91 14.26
N THR A 965 27.40 3.97 15.38
CA THR A 965 27.95 3.73 16.73
C THR A 965 28.22 2.25 17.03
N ASN A 966 27.64 1.31 16.28
CA ASN A 966 27.80 -0.13 16.54
C ASN A 966 28.89 -0.79 15.68
N SER A 967 29.66 0.00 14.90
CA SER A 967 30.61 -0.51 13.90
C SER A 967 32.05 -0.03 14.11
N TRP A 968 32.46 0.13 15.37
CA TRP A 968 33.86 0.30 15.75
C TRP A 968 34.18 -0.68 16.88
N SER A 969 34.79 -1.80 16.49
CA SER A 969 35.72 -2.57 17.31
C SER A 969 37.01 -1.79 17.50
#